data_AF-A0A6C1EEY2-F1
#
_entry.id   AF-A0A6C1EEY2-F1
#
_cell.length_a   1.000
_cell.length_b   1.000
_cell.length_c   1.000
_cell.angle_alpha   90.00
_cell.angle_beta   90.00
_cell.angle_gamma   90.00
#
_symmetry.space_group_name_H-M   'P 1'
#
loop_
_entity.id
_entity.type
_entity.pdbx_description
1 polymer ?
#
loop_
_entity_poly.entity_id
_entity_poly.type
_entity_poly.pdbx_seq_one_letter_code
_entity_poly.pdbx_strand_id
1 'polypeptide(L)'
;MQLSMRMMFTPKHQKLVNQCYPTGRTTDKKPKSSETSYLLYYVNSRRSKLEKVSTYLIKRSTSDLNHRRIGNIAVTLDLMNKIVLHCRENLNVFVKDFLYIMNKVLSNNNFNNDVAVVELVELAFSSICLNLDDVLCNGDMEFIQLYQSFVDLFFKIVTERIHNDDMLLKCCIDISNTNSVSSNPQLNYFVSKSVTYTISKFQERNPKFKTLSLGPVLDGNLGNLGKRLSRTQTRTVGLDKTVDDNNDISIRALQSYFNTTETDKLNLSIRTLLRCLQNTPNKELLEFICNGIPVQLRYIVILLLVRQLSDKDKNVDPVVSLKLMSSLLVSDVSIVGLSVLDIMRKLLNFQLKNVADKEVVEQSCITMTDLNHKTYYTEQTSDMLYELLLKLKSDTTKDLERNAVVEDVDYLVEHITQPSISLELFIDLAHYMRNQIISLFAIVETEVPTGFVFSKLYSLLRELDSHGVQKEMMEEIFDKYGKVALLSGLHYFLENVSEPEYTYYSYHLQAAEFLKLNDYKSQTEYKMQTKTLFTKEDLLSYYSDMGSNKYTNRGAQILMSRDNQISTSDLLSDFQVRTTSPDYRTVPNVVLPNGNSMPNNKDVTIKQSRFDKSIDDKVDEGNDTVISDANAKGSIYRFVAEDARSWKTMRVTAPKISDLKKAINERKNPNDMKRDGSVRCSQSVKSRVTNITFLLSELKNFSEDANNVKDPDEENIVGLDKIDVARSNSLRLAPISSVSDRSSIGNRRSLIQKTPVVEDQDDDFKDANEDLHSLSSRGKIFSST
;
A
#
# COMPACT_ATOMS: atom_id res chain seq x y z
N MET A 1 -68.14 45.84 19.21
CA MET A 1 -67.26 46.04 18.05
C MET A 1 -65.89 46.48 18.54
N GLN A 2 -64.82 45.85 18.07
CA GLN A 2 -63.45 46.39 18.14
C GLN A 2 -62.75 45.95 16.85
N LEU A 3 -62.50 46.87 15.91
CA LEU A 3 -61.77 46.53 14.69
C LEU A 3 -60.29 46.33 15.06
N SER A 4 -59.77 45.13 14.81
CA SER A 4 -58.35 44.85 14.97
C SER A 4 -57.56 45.63 13.91
N MET A 5 -56.97 46.75 14.31
CA MET A 5 -56.15 47.59 13.44
C MET A 5 -54.77 46.94 13.21
N ARG A 6 -54.77 45.81 12.48
CA ARG A 6 -53.55 45.11 12.04
C ARG A 6 -52.77 46.00 11.08
N MET A 7 -51.84 46.77 11.62
CA MET A 7 -50.85 47.59 10.91
C MET A 7 -50.24 46.80 9.74
N MET A 8 -50.45 47.25 8.50
CA MET A 8 -49.98 46.57 7.27
C MET A 8 -48.47 46.71 7.01
N PHE A 9 -47.63 46.66 8.05
CA PHE A 9 -46.19 46.78 7.89
C PHE A 9 -45.58 45.46 7.40
N THR A 10 -45.54 45.27 6.08
CA THR A 10 -44.89 44.12 5.45
C THR A 10 -43.37 44.37 5.38
N PRO A 11 -42.53 43.64 6.15
CA PRO A 11 -41.09 43.89 6.18
C PRO A 11 -40.43 43.48 4.85
N LYS A 12 -39.30 44.13 4.50
CA LYS A 12 -38.66 43.97 3.16
C LYS A 12 -38.41 42.50 2.78
N HIS A 13 -37.89 41.67 3.69
CA HIS A 13 -37.65 40.24 3.42
C HIS A 13 -38.93 39.51 3.00
N GLN A 14 -40.04 39.70 3.72
CA GLN A 14 -41.34 39.12 3.39
C GLN A 14 -41.87 39.62 2.05
N LYS A 15 -41.70 40.91 1.73
CA LYS A 15 -42.10 41.46 0.42
C LYS A 15 -41.33 40.78 -0.72
N LEU A 16 -40.00 40.71 -0.61
CA LEU A 16 -39.15 40.11 -1.65
C LEU A 16 -39.43 38.61 -1.86
N VAL A 17 -39.51 37.83 -0.78
CA VAL A 17 -39.88 36.41 -0.86
C VAL A 17 -41.21 36.26 -1.57
N ASN A 18 -42.25 36.99 -1.15
CA ASN A 18 -43.58 36.89 -1.75
C ASN A 18 -43.63 37.33 -3.22
N GLN A 19 -42.79 38.29 -3.64
CA GLN A 19 -42.72 38.73 -5.04
C GLN A 19 -42.19 37.65 -5.98
N CYS A 20 -41.38 36.70 -5.51
CA CYS A 20 -40.82 35.62 -6.33
C CYS A 20 -41.87 34.59 -6.81
N TYR A 21 -43.05 34.54 -6.18
CA TYR A 21 -44.10 33.55 -6.47
C TYR A 21 -45.03 34.02 -7.60
N PRO A 22 -45.32 33.18 -8.60
CA PRO A 22 -46.41 33.43 -9.55
C PRO A 22 -47.79 33.43 -8.88
N THR A 23 -48.73 34.19 -9.47
CA THR A 23 -50.15 34.20 -9.12
C THR A 23 -50.85 32.88 -9.51
N GLY A 24 -52.17 32.79 -9.32
CA GLY A 24 -52.93 31.58 -9.65
C GLY A 24 -52.70 30.40 -8.69
N ARG A 25 -53.23 29.22 -9.07
CA ARG A 25 -53.23 27.98 -8.27
C ARG A 25 -52.60 26.76 -8.97
N THR A 26 -51.90 26.95 -10.09
CA THR A 26 -51.28 25.84 -10.84
C THR A 26 -50.17 25.15 -10.03
N THR A 27 -49.83 23.93 -10.42
CA THR A 27 -48.81 23.07 -9.78
C THR A 27 -47.41 23.30 -10.37
N ASP A 28 -47.35 23.59 -11.67
CA ASP A 28 -46.17 23.78 -12.52
C ASP A 28 -45.35 25.08 -12.29
N LYS A 29 -45.62 25.81 -11.20
CA LYS A 29 -45.04 27.13 -10.96
C LYS A 29 -43.53 27.08 -10.78
N LYS A 30 -42.83 27.99 -11.48
CA LYS A 30 -41.40 28.28 -11.29
C LYS A 30 -41.23 29.67 -10.66
N PRO A 31 -40.23 29.87 -9.79
CA PRO A 31 -39.92 31.20 -9.23
C PRO A 31 -39.54 32.17 -10.35
N LYS A 32 -39.99 33.42 -10.24
CA LYS A 32 -39.69 34.44 -11.25
C LYS A 32 -38.20 34.83 -11.19
N SER A 33 -37.52 34.79 -12.33
CA SER A 33 -36.06 34.96 -12.41
C SER A 33 -35.58 36.29 -11.81
N SER A 34 -36.16 37.42 -12.23
CA SER A 34 -35.78 38.77 -11.80
C SER A 34 -35.87 38.98 -10.28
N GLU A 35 -37.02 38.65 -9.68
CA GLU A 35 -37.24 38.80 -8.25
C GLU A 35 -36.40 37.79 -7.44
N THR A 36 -36.14 36.60 -7.99
CA THR A 36 -35.26 35.60 -7.38
C THR A 36 -33.81 36.06 -7.34
N SER A 37 -33.25 36.57 -8.45
CA SER A 37 -31.89 37.13 -8.46
C SER A 37 -31.73 38.28 -7.46
N TYR A 38 -32.74 39.15 -7.32
CA TYR A 38 -32.73 40.20 -6.30
C TYR A 38 -32.88 39.67 -4.86
N LEU A 39 -33.64 38.58 -4.65
CA LEU A 39 -33.72 37.91 -3.35
C LEU A 39 -32.37 37.29 -2.96
N LEU A 40 -31.69 36.61 -3.89
CA LEU A 40 -30.36 36.01 -3.68
C LEU A 40 -29.32 37.09 -3.32
N TYR A 41 -29.26 38.18 -4.10
CA TYR A 41 -28.43 39.35 -3.77
C TYR A 41 -28.76 39.93 -2.38
N TYR A 42 -30.06 40.05 -2.04
CA TYR A 42 -30.50 40.58 -0.75
C TYR A 42 -30.09 39.69 0.43
N VAL A 43 -30.20 38.35 0.33
CA VAL A 43 -29.80 37.46 1.42
C VAL A 43 -28.29 37.36 1.57
N ASN A 44 -27.54 37.32 0.46
CA ASN A 44 -26.08 37.25 0.50
C ASN A 44 -25.45 38.55 1.06
N SER A 45 -26.16 39.69 0.99
CA SER A 45 -25.63 40.97 1.47
C SER A 45 -25.27 41.02 2.96
N ARG A 46 -25.98 40.29 3.84
CA ARG A 46 -25.69 40.16 5.29
C ARG A 46 -26.36 38.91 5.87
N ARG A 47 -25.63 38.12 6.68
CA ARG A 47 -26.14 36.92 7.41
C ARG A 47 -27.52 37.11 8.07
N SER A 48 -27.75 38.25 8.74
CA SER A 48 -29.03 38.63 9.36
C SER A 48 -30.20 38.94 8.41
N LYS A 49 -30.07 38.56 7.13
CA LYS A 49 -31.13 38.53 6.11
C LYS A 49 -31.48 37.10 5.72
N LEU A 50 -30.51 36.17 5.71
CA LEU A 50 -30.74 34.72 5.56
C LEU A 50 -31.67 34.23 6.68
N GLU A 51 -31.33 34.46 7.95
CA GLU A 51 -32.17 34.14 9.12
C GLU A 51 -33.65 34.55 8.90
N LYS A 52 -33.87 35.81 8.50
CA LYS A 52 -35.20 36.41 8.39
C LYS A 52 -35.96 35.96 7.14
N VAL A 53 -35.26 35.59 6.07
CA VAL A 53 -35.86 34.94 4.90
C VAL A 53 -36.20 33.49 5.22
N SER A 54 -35.29 32.74 5.85
CA SER A 54 -35.44 31.33 6.23
C SER A 54 -36.62 31.10 7.19
N THR A 55 -36.65 31.82 8.32
CA THR A 55 -37.78 31.75 9.26
C THR A 55 -39.09 32.23 8.63
N TYR A 56 -39.05 33.09 7.61
CA TYR A 56 -40.25 33.46 6.84
C TYR A 56 -40.66 32.36 5.84
N LEU A 57 -39.71 31.66 5.22
CA LEU A 57 -39.99 30.51 4.35
C LEU A 57 -40.66 29.38 5.14
N ILE A 58 -40.29 29.10 6.40
CA ILE A 58 -41.04 28.17 7.28
C ILE A 58 -42.50 28.61 7.44
N LYS A 59 -42.73 29.87 7.81
CA LYS A 59 -44.08 30.40 8.07
C LYS A 59 -44.94 30.42 6.81
N ARG A 60 -44.32 30.69 5.65
CA ARG A 60 -44.97 30.68 4.35
C ARG A 60 -45.26 29.25 3.87
N SER A 61 -44.28 28.35 3.89
CA SER A 61 -44.45 26.95 3.46
C SER A 61 -45.47 26.23 4.33
N THR A 62 -45.48 26.43 5.65
CA THR A 62 -46.50 25.88 6.54
C THR A 62 -47.91 26.34 6.17
N SER A 63 -48.08 27.62 5.77
CA SER A 63 -49.36 28.12 5.27
C SER A 63 -49.72 27.50 3.91
N ASP A 64 -48.78 27.40 2.98
CA ASP A 64 -49.02 26.82 1.65
C ASP A 64 -49.24 25.28 1.71
N LEU A 65 -48.64 24.57 2.68
CA LEU A 65 -48.92 23.17 3.04
C LEU A 65 -50.36 23.01 3.54
N ASN A 66 -50.78 23.81 4.54
CA ASN A 66 -52.14 23.79 5.09
C ASN A 66 -53.21 24.09 4.03
N HIS A 67 -52.91 24.97 3.07
CA HIS A 67 -53.79 25.29 1.95
C HIS A 67 -53.62 24.37 0.72
N ARG A 68 -52.81 23.31 0.80
CA ARG A 68 -52.54 22.33 -0.27
C ARG A 68 -52.07 22.95 -1.60
N ARG A 69 -51.22 23.98 -1.54
CA ARG A 69 -50.76 24.76 -2.70
C ARG A 69 -49.45 24.21 -3.26
N ILE A 70 -49.54 23.08 -3.96
CA ILE A 70 -48.42 22.35 -4.59
C ILE A 70 -47.43 23.28 -5.30
N GLY A 71 -47.88 24.11 -6.26
CA GLY A 71 -46.97 24.99 -7.00
C GLY A 71 -46.30 26.08 -6.15
N ASN A 72 -46.89 26.48 -5.01
CA ASN A 72 -46.16 27.35 -4.08
C ASN A 72 -45.08 26.57 -3.32
N ILE A 73 -45.27 25.28 -3.03
CA ILE A 73 -44.23 24.44 -2.42
C ILE A 73 -43.11 24.17 -3.42
N ALA A 74 -43.41 23.87 -4.69
CA ALA A 74 -42.41 23.74 -5.76
C ALA A 74 -41.54 25.02 -5.88
N VAL A 75 -42.16 26.19 -5.96
CA VAL A 75 -41.45 27.49 -5.92
C VAL A 75 -40.60 27.66 -4.66
N THR A 76 -41.08 27.20 -3.51
CA THR A 76 -40.34 27.30 -2.23
C THR A 76 -39.08 26.43 -2.25
N LEU A 77 -39.17 25.20 -2.76
CA LEU A 77 -38.04 24.26 -2.83
C LEU A 77 -36.98 24.71 -3.84
N ASP A 78 -37.38 25.21 -5.02
CA ASP A 78 -36.44 25.78 -6.00
C ASP A 78 -35.74 27.05 -5.44
N LEU A 79 -36.48 27.91 -4.71
CA LEU A 79 -35.87 29.03 -3.98
C LEU A 79 -34.90 28.56 -2.88
N MET A 80 -35.23 27.49 -2.14
CA MET A 80 -34.35 26.91 -1.11
C MET A 80 -33.04 26.41 -1.73
N ASN A 81 -33.10 25.57 -2.77
CA ASN A 81 -31.93 25.12 -3.53
C ASN A 81 -31.08 26.30 -4.03
N LYS A 82 -31.70 27.32 -4.64
CA LYS A 82 -30.99 28.51 -5.14
C LYS A 82 -30.33 29.32 -4.01
N ILE A 83 -30.92 29.37 -2.81
CA ILE A 83 -30.31 30.00 -1.64
C ILE A 83 -29.12 29.17 -1.13
N VAL A 84 -29.23 27.84 -1.05
CA VAL A 84 -28.11 26.94 -0.69
C VAL A 84 -26.92 27.15 -1.63
N LEU A 85 -27.16 27.06 -2.94
CA LEU A 85 -26.12 27.18 -3.97
C LEU A 85 -25.45 28.57 -4.04
N HIS A 86 -26.12 29.62 -3.55
CA HIS A 86 -25.63 31.01 -3.56
C HIS A 86 -25.04 31.47 -2.21
N CYS A 87 -25.38 30.82 -1.09
CA CYS A 87 -24.99 31.24 0.26
C CYS A 87 -24.28 30.13 1.06
N ARG A 88 -23.51 29.28 0.36
CA ARG A 88 -22.77 28.10 0.86
C ARG A 88 -22.01 28.36 2.17
N GLU A 89 -21.17 29.40 2.20
CA GLU A 89 -20.39 29.87 3.37
C GLU A 89 -21.23 30.19 4.63
N ASN A 90 -22.55 30.22 4.50
CA ASN A 90 -23.50 30.53 5.55
C ASN A 90 -24.60 29.46 5.68
N LEU A 91 -24.45 28.28 5.05
CA LEU A 91 -25.44 27.20 5.01
C LEU A 91 -25.91 26.80 6.42
N ASN A 92 -24.97 26.74 7.36
CA ASN A 92 -25.20 26.38 8.76
C ASN A 92 -26.22 27.29 9.48
N VAL A 93 -26.50 28.48 8.94
CA VAL A 93 -27.46 29.45 9.50
C VAL A 93 -28.92 29.10 9.16
N PHE A 94 -29.17 28.31 8.10
CA PHE A 94 -30.51 28.06 7.56
C PHE A 94 -30.79 26.60 7.15
N VAL A 95 -29.80 25.71 7.16
CA VAL A 95 -29.99 24.30 6.76
C VAL A 95 -30.98 23.56 7.65
N LYS A 96 -31.04 23.83 8.96
CA LYS A 96 -32.03 23.23 9.87
C LYS A 96 -33.47 23.65 9.51
N ASP A 97 -33.70 24.93 9.26
CA ASP A 97 -34.98 25.44 8.75
C ASP A 97 -35.38 24.76 7.43
N PHE A 98 -34.41 24.54 6.53
CA PHE A 98 -34.66 23.96 5.20
C PHE A 98 -34.98 22.46 5.28
N LEU A 99 -34.20 21.69 6.05
CA LEU A 99 -34.51 20.29 6.35
C LEU A 99 -35.86 20.15 7.08
N TYR A 100 -36.20 21.06 7.99
CA TYR A 100 -37.52 21.10 8.63
C TYR A 100 -38.65 21.28 7.59
N ILE A 101 -38.50 22.22 6.64
CA ILE A 101 -39.48 22.42 5.57
C ILE A 101 -39.60 21.17 4.71
N MET A 102 -38.48 20.57 4.29
CA MET A 102 -38.47 19.34 3.49
C MET A 102 -39.13 18.17 4.23
N ASN A 103 -38.84 17.98 5.51
CA ASN A 103 -39.47 16.97 6.36
C ASN A 103 -40.97 17.21 6.55
N LYS A 104 -41.43 18.47 6.58
CA LYS A 104 -42.87 18.82 6.62
C LYS A 104 -43.58 18.65 5.27
N VAL A 105 -42.88 18.79 4.13
CA VAL A 105 -43.39 18.41 2.81
C VAL A 105 -43.54 16.89 2.74
N LEU A 106 -42.47 16.14 3.05
CA LEU A 106 -42.45 14.68 3.04
C LEU A 106 -43.41 14.04 4.06
N SER A 107 -43.66 14.69 5.19
CA SER A 107 -44.68 14.22 6.15
C SER A 107 -46.13 14.39 5.65
N ASN A 108 -46.36 15.06 4.51
CA ASN A 108 -47.69 15.43 4.05
C ASN A 108 -48.11 14.62 2.80
N ASN A 109 -48.96 13.61 3.02
CA ASN A 109 -49.51 12.73 1.98
C ASN A 109 -50.23 13.45 0.81
N ASN A 110 -50.56 14.75 0.92
CA ASN A 110 -51.10 15.52 -0.21
C ASN A 110 -50.02 16.01 -1.21
N PHE A 111 -48.75 15.96 -0.85
CA PHE A 111 -47.61 16.38 -1.68
C PHE A 111 -46.77 15.18 -2.14
N ASN A 112 -46.74 14.10 -1.34
CA ASN A 112 -46.01 12.84 -1.61
C ASN A 112 -46.46 12.04 -2.85
N ASN A 113 -47.45 12.53 -3.60
CA ASN A 113 -47.92 11.94 -4.86
C ASN A 113 -47.45 12.73 -6.08
N ASP A 114 -46.82 13.90 -5.91
CA ASP A 114 -46.30 14.74 -7.00
C ASP A 114 -44.79 14.52 -7.14
N VAL A 115 -44.39 13.83 -8.21
CA VAL A 115 -42.99 13.49 -8.49
C VAL A 115 -42.12 14.75 -8.57
N ALA A 116 -42.61 15.83 -9.19
CA ALA A 116 -41.84 17.07 -9.36
C ALA A 116 -41.59 17.78 -8.02
N VAL A 117 -42.47 17.60 -7.02
CA VAL A 117 -42.20 18.08 -5.66
C VAL A 117 -41.09 17.26 -5.01
N VAL A 118 -41.11 15.92 -5.15
CA VAL A 118 -40.08 15.06 -4.54
C VAL A 118 -38.72 15.20 -5.26
N GLU A 119 -38.69 15.45 -6.57
CA GLU A 119 -37.48 15.82 -7.32
C GLU A 119 -36.89 17.15 -6.85
N LEU A 120 -37.73 18.17 -6.58
CA LEU A 120 -37.25 19.44 -6.03
C LEU A 120 -36.78 19.31 -4.57
N VAL A 121 -37.34 18.36 -3.80
CA VAL A 121 -36.84 18.00 -2.46
C VAL A 121 -35.47 17.31 -2.54
N GLU A 122 -35.30 16.35 -3.45
CA GLU A 122 -34.04 15.65 -3.71
C GLU A 122 -32.96 16.62 -4.19
N LEU A 123 -33.24 17.45 -5.19
CA LEU A 123 -32.29 18.42 -5.74
C LEU A 123 -31.86 19.44 -4.67
N ALA A 124 -32.79 19.88 -3.80
CA ALA A 124 -32.45 20.72 -2.65
C ALA A 124 -31.58 19.98 -1.61
N PHE A 125 -31.84 18.70 -1.34
CA PHE A 125 -31.00 17.87 -0.47
C PHE A 125 -29.59 17.67 -1.03
N SER A 126 -29.47 17.32 -2.31
CA SER A 126 -28.19 17.20 -3.02
C SER A 126 -27.35 18.49 -2.90
N SER A 127 -27.97 19.65 -3.10
CA SER A 127 -27.30 20.94 -2.93
C SER A 127 -26.85 21.23 -1.49
N ILE A 128 -27.58 20.73 -0.48
CA ILE A 128 -27.18 20.81 0.93
C ILE A 128 -25.97 19.89 1.19
N CYS A 129 -26.07 18.61 0.83
CA CYS A 129 -25.03 17.60 1.02
C CYS A 129 -23.68 18.01 0.42
N LEU A 130 -23.68 18.53 -0.81
CA LEU A 130 -22.49 19.01 -1.52
C LEU A 130 -21.80 20.24 -0.90
N ASN A 131 -22.41 20.90 0.09
CA ASN A 131 -21.89 22.15 0.67
C ASN A 131 -21.97 22.18 2.22
N LEU A 132 -22.10 21.02 2.87
CA LEU A 132 -22.21 20.90 4.34
C LEU A 132 -20.84 20.91 5.05
N ASP A 133 -20.73 21.73 6.09
CA ASP A 133 -19.55 21.79 6.97
C ASP A 133 -19.63 20.73 8.08
N ASP A 134 -18.47 20.16 8.44
CA ASP A 134 -18.32 19.13 9.50
C ASP A 134 -18.79 19.58 10.90
N VAL A 135 -18.89 20.90 11.11
CA VAL A 135 -19.30 21.54 12.36
C VAL A 135 -20.70 21.10 12.79
N LEU A 136 -21.65 21.01 11.86
CA LEU A 136 -23.02 20.59 12.18
C LEU A 136 -23.12 19.07 12.37
N CYS A 137 -22.45 18.30 11.50
CA CYS A 137 -22.43 16.84 11.59
C CYS A 137 -21.98 16.34 12.96
N ASN A 138 -21.02 17.02 13.60
CA ASN A 138 -20.42 16.58 14.85
C ASN A 138 -20.87 17.38 16.09
N GLY A 139 -21.51 18.54 15.92
CA GLY A 139 -21.84 19.45 17.02
C GLY A 139 -23.34 19.66 17.32
N ASP A 140 -24.26 19.31 16.42
CA ASP A 140 -25.67 19.71 16.53
C ASP A 140 -26.63 18.51 16.42
N MET A 141 -27.14 18.06 17.57
CA MET A 141 -28.11 16.95 17.64
C MET A 141 -29.44 17.24 16.93
N GLU A 142 -29.88 18.51 16.86
CA GLU A 142 -31.12 18.87 16.15
C GLU A 142 -30.91 18.72 14.63
N PHE A 143 -29.75 19.14 14.12
CA PHE A 143 -29.36 18.89 12.73
C PHE A 143 -29.30 17.38 12.42
N ILE A 144 -28.65 16.58 13.26
CA ILE A 144 -28.54 15.12 13.08
C ILE A 144 -29.93 14.47 13.04
N GLN A 145 -30.84 14.84 13.94
CA GLN A 145 -32.22 14.33 13.95
C GLN A 145 -33.02 14.77 12.71
N LEU A 146 -32.84 16.01 12.24
CA LEU A 146 -33.49 16.51 11.02
C LEU A 146 -32.96 15.80 9.76
N TYR A 147 -31.66 15.53 9.67
CA TYR A 147 -31.04 14.78 8.59
C TYR A 147 -31.47 13.30 8.60
N GLN A 148 -31.47 12.65 9.77
CA GLN A 148 -32.00 11.28 9.93
C GLN A 148 -33.47 11.20 9.51
N SER A 149 -34.31 12.09 10.05
CA SER A 149 -35.72 12.16 9.69
C SER A 149 -35.94 12.45 8.20
N PHE A 150 -35.03 13.18 7.55
CA PHE A 150 -35.10 13.39 6.11
C PHE A 150 -34.86 12.09 5.34
N VAL A 151 -33.72 11.43 5.59
CA VAL A 151 -33.34 10.23 4.84
C VAL A 151 -34.36 9.10 5.06
N ASP A 152 -34.83 8.87 6.28
CA ASP A 152 -35.81 7.81 6.53
C ASP A 152 -37.22 8.14 5.95
N LEU A 153 -37.66 9.40 5.95
CA LEU A 153 -38.88 9.80 5.24
C LEU A 153 -38.72 9.66 3.72
N PHE A 154 -37.62 10.16 3.16
CA PHE A 154 -37.37 10.15 1.71
C PHE A 154 -37.31 8.72 1.18
N PHE A 155 -36.54 7.84 1.84
CA PHE A 155 -36.49 6.42 1.48
C PHE A 155 -37.88 5.79 1.50
N LYS A 156 -38.65 6.00 2.58
CA LYS A 156 -40.00 5.44 2.72
C LYS A 156 -40.96 5.93 1.64
N ILE A 157 -40.97 7.22 1.33
CA ILE A 157 -41.94 7.81 0.38
C ILE A 157 -41.61 7.39 -1.05
N VAL A 158 -40.32 7.32 -1.40
CA VAL A 158 -39.93 6.91 -2.74
C VAL A 158 -40.14 5.41 -2.96
N THR A 159 -39.97 4.54 -1.94
CA THR A 159 -40.36 3.12 -2.07
C THR A 159 -41.88 2.89 -2.06
N GLU A 160 -42.63 3.57 -1.19
CA GLU A 160 -44.08 3.33 -0.99
C GLU A 160 -45.01 4.08 -1.97
N ARG A 161 -44.55 5.16 -2.63
CA ARG A 161 -45.44 6.04 -3.43
C ARG A 161 -44.91 6.44 -4.80
N ILE A 162 -43.63 6.81 -4.89
CA ILE A 162 -43.05 7.29 -6.16
C ILE A 162 -42.55 6.11 -7.02
N HIS A 163 -42.15 5.01 -6.37
CA HIS A 163 -41.64 3.78 -6.99
C HIS A 163 -40.48 4.02 -7.98
N ASN A 164 -39.61 4.99 -7.69
CA ASN A 164 -38.49 5.38 -8.55
C ASN A 164 -37.15 5.10 -7.85
N ASP A 165 -36.55 3.94 -8.13
CA ASP A 165 -35.25 3.54 -7.58
C ASP A 165 -34.12 4.54 -7.89
N ASP A 166 -34.17 5.23 -9.03
CA ASP A 166 -33.10 6.17 -9.39
C ASP A 166 -33.07 7.39 -8.47
N MET A 167 -34.20 7.81 -7.90
CA MET A 167 -34.23 8.87 -6.87
C MET A 167 -33.61 8.40 -5.55
N LEU A 168 -33.75 7.12 -5.21
CA LEU A 168 -33.07 6.52 -4.05
C LEU A 168 -31.56 6.43 -4.29
N LEU A 169 -31.14 6.04 -5.50
CA LEU A 169 -29.72 5.99 -5.87
C LEU A 169 -29.08 7.40 -5.93
N LYS A 170 -29.82 8.45 -6.31
CA LYS A 170 -29.38 9.84 -6.14
C LYS A 170 -29.22 10.20 -4.66
N CYS A 171 -30.20 9.92 -3.81
CA CYS A 171 -30.10 10.16 -2.36
C CYS A 171 -28.92 9.40 -1.72
N CYS A 172 -28.57 8.20 -2.22
CA CYS A 172 -27.32 7.51 -1.87
C CYS A 172 -26.07 8.30 -2.30
N ILE A 173 -26.03 8.85 -3.52
CA ILE A 173 -24.94 9.73 -3.97
C ILE A 173 -24.86 10.99 -3.08
N ASP A 174 -25.99 11.57 -2.67
CA ASP A 174 -26.02 12.73 -1.77
C ASP A 174 -25.46 12.39 -0.38
N ILE A 175 -25.89 11.26 0.20
CA ILE A 175 -25.35 10.74 1.48
C ILE A 175 -23.85 10.45 1.38
N SER A 176 -23.36 10.04 0.22
CA SER A 176 -21.92 9.93 -0.04
C SER A 176 -21.25 11.30 -0.11
N ASN A 177 -21.85 12.27 -0.79
CA ASN A 177 -21.28 13.61 -0.95
C ASN A 177 -21.25 14.43 0.36
N THR A 178 -22.08 14.13 1.36
CA THR A 178 -22.05 14.79 2.68
C THR A 178 -20.75 14.48 3.43
N ASN A 179 -20.01 15.52 3.77
CA ASN A 179 -18.76 15.41 4.54
C ASN A 179 -18.97 14.86 5.97
N SER A 180 -17.95 14.19 6.52
CA SER A 180 -17.92 13.49 7.83
C SER A 180 -19.02 12.46 8.15
N VAL A 181 -20.02 12.21 7.29
CA VAL A 181 -21.12 11.24 7.57
C VAL A 181 -20.59 9.83 7.83
N SER A 182 -19.47 9.45 7.21
CA SER A 182 -18.82 8.15 7.43
C SER A 182 -18.13 8.04 8.80
N SER A 183 -17.53 9.14 9.26
CA SER A 183 -16.82 9.22 10.54
C SER A 183 -17.78 9.42 11.73
N ASN A 184 -18.99 9.91 11.47
CA ASN A 184 -19.98 10.25 12.50
C ASN A 184 -20.74 9.01 13.04
N PRO A 185 -20.69 8.70 14.35
CA PRO A 185 -21.33 7.50 14.92
C PRO A 185 -22.86 7.45 14.83
N GLN A 186 -23.55 8.57 14.60
CA GLN A 186 -25.02 8.62 14.50
C GLN A 186 -25.52 8.58 13.06
N LEU A 187 -24.66 8.85 12.06
CA LEU A 187 -25.03 8.89 10.64
C LEU A 187 -24.36 7.82 9.77
N ASN A 188 -23.28 7.17 10.25
CA ASN A 188 -22.51 6.19 9.48
C ASN A 188 -23.32 4.97 8.98
N TYR A 189 -24.42 4.61 9.64
CA TYR A 189 -25.29 3.54 9.20
C TYR A 189 -26.00 3.86 7.87
N PHE A 190 -26.19 5.15 7.53
CA PHE A 190 -26.73 5.55 6.22
C PHE A 190 -25.77 5.24 5.07
N VAL A 191 -24.45 5.28 5.28
CA VAL A 191 -23.45 4.82 4.30
C VAL A 191 -23.65 3.33 4.04
N SER A 192 -23.76 2.53 5.11
CA SER A 192 -23.96 1.08 5.01
C SER A 192 -25.31 0.71 4.37
N LYS A 193 -26.39 1.40 4.75
CA LYS A 193 -27.75 1.25 4.17
C LYS A 193 -27.74 1.58 2.67
N SER A 194 -27.07 2.68 2.29
CA SER A 194 -26.97 3.14 0.91
C SER A 194 -26.12 2.21 0.05
N VAL A 195 -24.93 1.79 0.51
CA VAL A 195 -24.09 0.83 -0.23
C VAL A 195 -24.78 -0.54 -0.39
N THR A 196 -25.55 -0.98 0.61
CA THR A 196 -26.38 -2.20 0.47
C THR A 196 -27.44 -2.03 -0.61
N TYR A 197 -28.11 -0.87 -0.65
CA TYR A 197 -29.14 -0.58 -1.65
C TYR A 197 -28.56 -0.41 -3.06
N THR A 198 -27.43 0.27 -3.23
CA THR A 198 -26.78 0.45 -4.54
C THR A 198 -26.24 -0.86 -5.10
N ILE A 199 -25.62 -1.72 -4.27
CA ILE A 199 -25.17 -3.06 -4.69
C ILE A 199 -26.37 -3.94 -5.10
N SER A 200 -27.43 -4.00 -4.29
CA SER A 200 -28.59 -4.85 -4.61
C SER A 200 -29.32 -4.38 -5.88
N LYS A 201 -29.46 -3.08 -6.11
CA LYS A 201 -30.04 -2.54 -7.35
C LYS A 201 -29.10 -2.67 -8.55
N PHE A 202 -27.78 -2.59 -8.36
CA PHE A 202 -26.81 -2.92 -9.40
C PHE A 202 -26.88 -4.40 -9.81
N GLN A 203 -27.01 -5.32 -8.85
CA GLN A 203 -27.22 -6.76 -9.09
C GLN A 203 -28.58 -7.07 -9.74
N GLU A 204 -29.62 -6.29 -9.45
CA GLU A 204 -30.93 -6.38 -10.12
C GLU A 204 -30.84 -5.97 -11.59
N ARG A 205 -30.15 -4.86 -11.88
CA ARG A 205 -29.86 -4.37 -13.25
C ARG A 205 -28.87 -5.25 -14.00
N ASN A 206 -27.96 -5.92 -13.28
CA ASN A 206 -26.89 -6.77 -13.82
C ASN A 206 -26.86 -8.16 -13.14
N PRO A 207 -27.80 -9.08 -13.44
CA PRO A 207 -27.91 -10.38 -12.74
C PRO A 207 -26.66 -11.27 -12.76
N LYS A 208 -25.74 -11.05 -13.70
CA LYS A 208 -24.40 -11.69 -13.77
C LYS A 208 -23.55 -11.51 -12.51
N PHE A 209 -23.82 -10.49 -11.70
CA PHE A 209 -23.13 -10.21 -10.43
C PHE A 209 -23.90 -10.76 -9.20
N LYS A 210 -25.02 -11.45 -9.42
CA LYS A 210 -25.86 -12.07 -8.38
C LYS A 210 -25.71 -13.61 -8.36
N THR A 211 -25.22 -14.20 -9.44
CA THR A 211 -24.92 -15.64 -9.54
C THR A 211 -23.71 -16.03 -8.71
N LEU A 212 -23.78 -17.19 -8.05
CA LEU A 212 -22.67 -17.75 -7.27
C LEU A 212 -21.45 -17.98 -8.18
N SER A 213 -20.34 -17.30 -7.90
CA SER A 213 -19.08 -17.40 -8.63
C SER A 213 -17.90 -17.27 -7.67
N LEU A 214 -17.36 -18.41 -7.22
CA LEU A 214 -16.25 -18.50 -6.25
C LEU A 214 -15.09 -19.36 -6.74
N GLY A 215 -15.36 -20.48 -7.42
CA GLY A 215 -14.31 -21.37 -7.91
C GLY A 215 -13.56 -20.81 -9.14
N PRO A 216 -12.42 -21.42 -9.52
CA PRO A 216 -11.89 -21.27 -10.88
C PRO A 216 -12.95 -21.69 -11.91
N VAL A 217 -12.84 -21.20 -13.15
CA VAL A 217 -13.71 -21.68 -14.23
C VAL A 217 -13.20 -23.06 -14.66
N LEU A 218 -13.68 -24.11 -14.00
CA LEU A 218 -13.51 -25.48 -14.45
C LEU A 218 -14.09 -25.62 -15.86
N ASP A 219 -13.36 -26.28 -16.77
CA ASP A 219 -13.74 -26.47 -18.17
C ASP A 219 -14.98 -27.38 -18.31
N GLY A 220 -16.16 -26.78 -18.11
CA GLY A 220 -17.46 -27.47 -18.14
C GLY A 220 -18.56 -26.72 -18.88
N ASN A 221 -18.28 -25.56 -19.49
CA ASN A 221 -19.29 -24.76 -20.20
C ASN A 221 -18.84 -24.18 -21.55
N LEU A 222 -17.89 -24.83 -22.22
CA LEU A 222 -17.52 -24.55 -23.61
C LEU A 222 -18.67 -24.86 -24.62
N GLY A 223 -19.81 -25.39 -24.15
CA GLY A 223 -21.00 -25.66 -24.98
C GLY A 223 -21.74 -24.42 -25.50
N ASN A 224 -21.69 -23.29 -24.79
CA ASN A 224 -22.51 -22.10 -25.12
C ASN A 224 -21.78 -20.93 -25.79
N LEU A 225 -20.47 -21.02 -26.03
CA LEU A 225 -19.73 -20.01 -26.82
C LEU A 225 -19.76 -20.25 -28.34
N GLY A 226 -20.29 -21.39 -28.78
CA GLY A 226 -20.28 -21.88 -30.17
C GLY A 226 -21.13 -21.11 -31.20
N LYS A 227 -21.24 -19.77 -31.11
CA LYS A 227 -21.83 -18.93 -32.19
C LYS A 227 -21.53 -17.41 -32.17
N ARG A 228 -20.53 -16.92 -31.42
CA ARG A 228 -20.11 -15.49 -31.47
C ARG A 228 -18.60 -15.29 -31.66
N LEU A 229 -18.10 -15.70 -32.82
CA LEU A 229 -16.83 -15.19 -33.35
C LEU A 229 -16.95 -13.67 -33.66
N SER A 230 -15.80 -12.99 -33.75
CA SER A 230 -15.67 -11.58 -34.15
C SER A 230 -16.20 -10.51 -33.17
N ARG A 231 -15.63 -10.47 -31.96
CA ARG A 231 -15.19 -9.19 -31.35
C ARG A 231 -13.93 -9.46 -30.51
N THR A 232 -13.04 -8.47 -30.40
CA THR A 232 -11.80 -8.53 -29.61
C THR A 232 -12.08 -9.00 -28.18
N GLN A 233 -11.15 -9.75 -27.56
CA GLN A 233 -11.19 -10.03 -26.12
C GLN A 233 -11.07 -8.72 -25.32
N THR A 234 -12.20 -8.06 -25.09
CA THR A 234 -12.31 -6.96 -24.15
C THR A 234 -12.16 -7.53 -22.74
N ARG A 235 -11.07 -7.15 -22.06
CA ARG A 235 -10.94 -7.27 -20.60
C ARG A 235 -12.24 -6.87 -19.91
N THR A 236 -12.52 -7.48 -18.77
CA THR A 236 -13.55 -7.07 -17.82
C THR A 236 -13.54 -5.54 -17.68
N VAL A 237 -14.69 -4.91 -17.98
CA VAL A 237 -14.81 -3.45 -17.92
C VAL A 237 -14.98 -3.06 -16.46
N GLY A 238 -13.86 -2.89 -15.77
CA GLY A 238 -13.83 -2.39 -14.39
C GLY A 238 -14.46 -1.00 -14.26
N LEU A 239 -14.90 -0.65 -13.05
CA LEU A 239 -15.68 0.57 -12.75
C LEU A 239 -14.98 1.89 -13.16
N ASP A 240 -13.66 1.89 -13.31
CA ASP A 240 -12.85 2.99 -13.86
C ASP A 240 -13.23 3.38 -15.30
N LYS A 241 -13.70 2.40 -16.09
CA LYS A 241 -13.86 2.50 -17.55
C LYS A 241 -15.32 2.57 -18.00
N THR A 242 -16.26 2.53 -17.05
CA THR A 242 -17.69 2.67 -17.32
C THR A 242 -18.15 4.13 -17.41
N VAL A 243 -17.23 5.09 -17.26
CA VAL A 243 -17.50 6.54 -17.18
C VAL A 243 -18.10 7.13 -18.46
N ASP A 244 -17.61 6.73 -19.63
CA ASP A 244 -17.85 7.48 -20.87
C ASP A 244 -19.19 7.20 -21.58
N ASP A 245 -19.90 6.10 -21.24
CA ASP A 245 -21.03 5.58 -22.04
C ASP A 245 -22.31 5.21 -21.23
N ASN A 246 -22.28 5.16 -19.89
CA ASN A 246 -23.36 4.51 -19.11
C ASN A 246 -24.33 5.48 -18.40
N ASN A 247 -25.61 5.40 -18.78
CA ASN A 247 -26.70 6.12 -18.12
C ASN A 247 -27.01 5.64 -16.68
N ASP A 248 -26.62 4.40 -16.32
CA ASP A 248 -27.03 3.74 -15.07
C ASP A 248 -26.52 4.49 -13.81
N ILE A 249 -27.47 5.01 -13.02
CA ILE A 249 -27.19 5.75 -11.78
C ILE A 249 -26.58 4.83 -10.71
N SER A 250 -26.81 3.52 -10.75
CA SER A 250 -26.21 2.58 -9.79
C SER A 250 -24.68 2.49 -9.95
N ILE A 251 -24.17 2.58 -11.19
CA ILE A 251 -22.72 2.66 -11.48
C ILE A 251 -22.13 3.96 -10.90
N ARG A 252 -22.82 5.09 -11.07
CA ARG A 252 -22.39 6.38 -10.49
C ARG A 252 -22.42 6.37 -8.96
N ALA A 253 -23.39 5.68 -8.35
CA ALA A 253 -23.45 5.51 -6.90
C ALA A 253 -22.33 4.60 -6.37
N LEU A 254 -21.98 3.51 -7.08
CA LEU A 254 -20.80 2.70 -6.75
C LEU A 254 -19.51 3.53 -6.89
N GLN A 255 -19.35 4.32 -7.95
CA GLN A 255 -18.20 5.22 -8.11
C GLN A 255 -18.10 6.21 -6.93
N SER A 256 -19.22 6.84 -6.53
CA SER A 256 -19.25 7.79 -5.41
C SER A 256 -18.79 7.20 -4.06
N TYR A 257 -19.04 5.90 -3.80
CA TYR A 257 -18.65 5.23 -2.55
C TYR A 257 -17.28 4.55 -2.59
N PHE A 258 -16.84 4.04 -3.75
CA PHE A 258 -15.60 3.26 -3.88
C PHE A 258 -14.45 4.03 -4.52
N ASN A 259 -14.70 4.95 -5.45
CA ASN A 259 -13.69 5.82 -6.04
C ASN A 259 -13.47 7.07 -5.17
N THR A 260 -12.99 6.86 -3.95
CA THR A 260 -12.76 7.92 -2.95
C THR A 260 -11.43 7.73 -2.23
N THR A 261 -10.82 8.86 -1.83
CA THR A 261 -9.66 8.91 -0.94
C THR A 261 -10.04 8.95 0.55
N GLU A 262 -11.31 9.12 0.88
CA GLU A 262 -11.80 9.14 2.27
C GLU A 262 -11.74 7.73 2.87
N THR A 263 -10.81 7.52 3.79
CA THR A 263 -10.55 6.19 4.39
C THR A 263 -11.75 5.63 5.13
N ASP A 264 -12.53 6.45 5.83
CA ASP A 264 -13.68 5.99 6.62
C ASP A 264 -14.85 5.57 5.72
N LYS A 265 -15.15 6.39 4.70
CA LYS A 265 -16.15 6.09 3.65
C LYS A 265 -15.80 4.80 2.93
N LEU A 266 -14.54 4.64 2.52
CA LEU A 266 -14.06 3.45 1.84
C LEU A 266 -14.09 2.22 2.76
N ASN A 267 -13.71 2.34 4.04
CA ASN A 267 -13.78 1.24 5.01
C ASN A 267 -15.22 0.76 5.24
N LEU A 268 -16.19 1.66 5.42
CA LEU A 268 -17.60 1.30 5.57
C LEU A 268 -18.17 0.67 4.29
N SER A 269 -17.81 1.23 3.13
CA SER A 269 -18.27 0.73 1.83
C SER A 269 -17.74 -0.66 1.53
N ILE A 270 -16.45 -0.93 1.77
CA ILE A 270 -15.86 -2.27 1.63
C ILE A 270 -16.47 -3.24 2.65
N ARG A 271 -16.59 -2.88 3.93
CA ARG A 271 -17.24 -3.74 4.94
C ARG A 271 -18.67 -4.12 4.56
N THR A 272 -19.40 -3.19 3.94
CA THR A 272 -20.76 -3.44 3.44
C THR A 272 -20.73 -4.35 2.22
N LEU A 273 -19.85 -4.10 1.24
CA LEU A 273 -19.65 -4.98 0.08
C LEU A 273 -19.33 -6.41 0.50
N LEU A 274 -18.39 -6.61 1.43
CA LEU A 274 -18.03 -7.94 1.91
C LEU A 274 -19.21 -8.65 2.60
N ARG A 275 -20.04 -7.93 3.36
CA ARG A 275 -21.29 -8.46 3.93
C ARG A 275 -22.33 -8.82 2.85
N CYS A 276 -22.44 -8.03 1.78
CA CYS A 276 -23.31 -8.36 0.63
C CYS A 276 -22.79 -9.58 -0.15
N LEU A 277 -21.47 -9.72 -0.28
CA LEU A 277 -20.81 -10.86 -0.93
C LEU A 277 -20.93 -12.16 -0.11
N GLN A 278 -21.12 -12.13 1.20
CA GLN A 278 -21.47 -13.34 1.96
C GLN A 278 -22.85 -13.89 1.54
N ASN A 279 -23.83 -13.01 1.31
CA ASN A 279 -25.16 -13.40 0.85
C ASN A 279 -25.23 -13.69 -0.66
N THR A 280 -24.32 -13.12 -1.45
CA THR A 280 -24.26 -13.28 -2.92
C THR A 280 -22.81 -13.39 -3.40
N PRO A 281 -22.12 -14.53 -3.18
CA PRO A 281 -20.68 -14.63 -3.42
C PRO A 281 -20.35 -14.61 -4.91
N ASN A 282 -19.69 -13.54 -5.35
CA ASN A 282 -19.40 -13.30 -6.76
C ASN A 282 -18.04 -12.58 -6.92
N LYS A 283 -17.03 -13.30 -7.42
CA LYS A 283 -15.68 -12.77 -7.64
C LYS A 283 -15.64 -11.66 -8.70
N GLU A 284 -16.48 -11.72 -9.73
CA GLU A 284 -16.50 -10.71 -10.79
C GLU A 284 -17.03 -9.35 -10.27
N LEU A 285 -17.94 -9.36 -9.29
CA LEU A 285 -18.42 -8.16 -8.60
C LEU A 285 -17.33 -7.55 -7.72
N LEU A 286 -16.57 -8.40 -7.01
CA LEU A 286 -15.41 -7.96 -6.24
C LEU A 286 -14.35 -7.34 -7.17
N GLU A 287 -13.97 -8.01 -8.26
CA GLU A 287 -13.05 -7.48 -9.26
C GLU A 287 -13.54 -6.15 -9.87
N PHE A 288 -14.82 -6.08 -10.26
CA PHE A 288 -15.44 -4.90 -10.85
C PHE A 288 -15.35 -3.68 -9.93
N ILE A 289 -15.67 -3.84 -8.64
CA ILE A 289 -15.60 -2.76 -7.65
C ILE A 289 -14.15 -2.48 -7.23
N CYS A 290 -13.30 -3.50 -7.08
CA CYS A 290 -11.88 -3.32 -6.75
C CYS A 290 -11.10 -2.57 -7.82
N ASN A 291 -11.50 -2.64 -9.10
CA ASN A 291 -11.00 -1.71 -10.11
C ASN A 291 -11.33 -0.26 -9.72
N GLY A 292 -12.61 0.04 -9.43
CA GLY A 292 -13.06 1.37 -9.03
C GLY A 292 -12.48 1.96 -7.74
N ILE A 293 -11.78 1.16 -6.92
CA ILE A 293 -11.06 1.65 -5.74
C ILE A 293 -9.70 2.21 -6.17
N PRO A 294 -9.29 3.42 -5.73
CA PRO A 294 -8.01 4.00 -6.10
C PRO A 294 -6.84 3.04 -5.82
N VAL A 295 -5.95 2.87 -6.80
CA VAL A 295 -4.90 1.81 -6.80
C VAL A 295 -4.08 1.76 -5.51
N GLN A 296 -3.82 2.92 -4.90
CA GLN A 296 -3.08 3.08 -3.66
C GLN A 296 -3.79 2.52 -2.42
N LEU A 297 -5.12 2.36 -2.46
CA LEU A 297 -5.96 1.98 -1.30
C LEU A 297 -6.54 0.56 -1.41
N ARG A 298 -6.35 -0.13 -2.55
CA ARG A 298 -6.91 -1.48 -2.80
C ARG A 298 -6.48 -2.53 -1.77
N TYR A 299 -5.31 -2.38 -1.14
CA TYR A 299 -4.84 -3.28 -0.07
C TYR A 299 -5.78 -3.31 1.16
N ILE A 300 -6.61 -2.28 1.36
CA ILE A 300 -7.62 -2.22 2.43
C ILE A 300 -8.66 -3.35 2.26
N VAL A 301 -8.94 -3.79 1.03
CA VAL A 301 -9.88 -4.90 0.76
C VAL A 301 -9.34 -6.21 1.34
N ILE A 302 -8.06 -6.53 1.07
CA ILE A 302 -7.39 -7.72 1.63
C ILE A 302 -7.31 -7.62 3.16
N LEU A 303 -6.98 -6.45 3.71
CA LEU A 303 -6.98 -6.24 5.17
C LEU A 303 -8.35 -6.44 5.81
N LEU A 304 -9.45 -6.11 5.13
CA LEU A 304 -10.81 -6.30 5.64
C LEU A 304 -11.29 -7.76 5.50
N LEU A 305 -10.95 -8.44 4.41
CA LEU A 305 -11.18 -9.89 4.25
C LEU A 305 -10.44 -10.70 5.34
N VAL A 306 -9.16 -10.40 5.60
CA VAL A 306 -8.39 -11.08 6.67
C VAL A 306 -8.94 -10.77 8.07
N ARG A 307 -9.45 -9.55 8.30
CA ARG A 307 -10.15 -9.22 9.55
C ARG A 307 -11.46 -9.99 9.69
N GLN A 308 -12.16 -10.28 8.59
CA GLN A 308 -13.42 -11.03 8.57
C GLN A 308 -13.21 -12.51 8.96
N LEU A 309 -12.06 -13.11 8.66
CA LEU A 309 -11.67 -14.43 9.20
C LEU A 309 -11.53 -14.43 10.74
N SER A 310 -11.25 -13.27 11.34
CA SER A 310 -11.12 -13.10 12.79
C SER A 310 -12.39 -12.54 13.46
N ASP A 311 -13.48 -12.39 12.72
CA ASP A 311 -14.76 -11.95 13.28
C ASP A 311 -15.43 -13.09 14.06
N LYS A 312 -16.38 -12.74 14.94
CA LYS A 312 -17.15 -13.69 15.77
C LYS A 312 -18.61 -13.83 15.34
N ASP A 313 -19.00 -13.15 14.27
CA ASP A 313 -20.32 -13.31 13.66
C ASP A 313 -20.43 -14.68 12.98
N LYS A 314 -21.40 -15.50 13.43
CA LYS A 314 -21.64 -16.85 12.91
C LYS A 314 -22.29 -16.86 11.53
N ASN A 315 -22.71 -15.71 11.01
CA ASN A 315 -23.26 -15.56 9.66
C ASN A 315 -22.19 -15.29 8.59
N VAL A 316 -20.91 -15.30 8.97
CA VAL A 316 -19.77 -15.20 8.06
C VAL A 316 -19.20 -16.59 7.81
N ASP A 317 -19.09 -16.94 6.53
CA ASP A 317 -18.32 -18.07 6.06
C ASP A 317 -16.85 -17.62 5.82
N PRO A 318 -15.88 -18.18 6.57
CA PRO A 318 -14.46 -17.91 6.35
C PRO A 318 -13.97 -18.40 4.99
N VAL A 319 -14.50 -19.51 4.49
CA VAL A 319 -14.12 -20.13 3.22
C VAL A 319 -14.58 -19.29 2.03
N VAL A 320 -15.78 -18.69 2.09
CA VAL A 320 -16.20 -17.66 1.12
C VAL A 320 -15.22 -16.48 1.13
N SER A 321 -14.75 -16.07 2.31
CA SER A 321 -13.81 -14.96 2.46
C SER A 321 -12.42 -15.29 1.88
N LEU A 322 -11.92 -16.52 2.09
CA LEU A 322 -10.69 -17.06 1.52
C LEU A 322 -10.77 -17.15 -0.01
N LYS A 323 -11.82 -17.80 -0.56
CA LYS A 323 -12.05 -17.93 -2.01
C LYS A 323 -12.17 -16.56 -2.69
N LEU A 324 -12.78 -15.56 -2.03
CA LEU A 324 -12.78 -14.17 -2.50
C LEU A 324 -11.38 -13.51 -2.47
N MET A 325 -10.57 -13.73 -1.43
CA MET A 325 -9.17 -13.28 -1.39
C MET A 325 -8.36 -13.86 -2.54
N SER A 326 -8.34 -15.19 -2.67
CA SER A 326 -7.70 -15.92 -3.78
C SER A 326 -8.06 -15.34 -5.14
N SER A 327 -9.37 -15.19 -5.41
CA SER A 327 -9.83 -14.66 -6.70
C SER A 327 -9.30 -13.26 -7.02
N LEU A 328 -9.17 -12.39 -6.01
CA LEU A 328 -8.65 -11.03 -6.17
C LEU A 328 -7.12 -11.01 -6.29
N LEU A 329 -6.42 -11.88 -5.55
CA LEU A 329 -4.97 -12.03 -5.57
C LEU A 329 -4.47 -12.55 -6.93
N VAL A 330 -5.17 -13.51 -7.55
CA VAL A 330 -4.84 -14.06 -8.88
C VAL A 330 -5.28 -13.14 -10.05
N SER A 331 -6.32 -12.31 -9.86
CA SER A 331 -6.88 -11.44 -10.91
C SER A 331 -5.87 -10.44 -11.53
N ASP A 332 -6.24 -9.79 -12.63
CA ASP A 332 -5.48 -8.70 -13.27
C ASP A 332 -5.37 -7.42 -12.37
N VAL A 333 -6.02 -7.39 -11.20
CA VAL A 333 -6.06 -6.24 -10.28
C VAL A 333 -4.71 -6.04 -9.57
N SER A 334 -4.15 -4.84 -9.70
CA SER A 334 -2.97 -4.40 -8.94
C SER A 334 -3.34 -4.00 -7.51
N ILE A 335 -2.61 -4.53 -6.53
CA ILE A 335 -2.78 -4.27 -5.09
C ILE A 335 -1.47 -3.68 -4.54
N VAL A 336 -1.30 -2.36 -4.65
CA VAL A 336 -0.05 -1.70 -4.21
C VAL A 336 -0.04 -1.55 -2.68
N GLY A 337 1.14 -1.72 -2.06
CA GLY A 337 1.32 -1.49 -0.62
C GLY A 337 0.88 -2.64 0.29
N LEU A 338 0.71 -3.86 -0.24
CA LEU A 338 0.34 -5.03 0.56
C LEU A 338 1.54 -5.51 1.40
N SER A 339 1.39 -5.54 2.73
CA SER A 339 2.38 -6.18 3.62
C SER A 339 2.19 -7.69 3.58
N VAL A 340 2.80 -8.36 2.59
CA VAL A 340 2.59 -9.77 2.26
C VAL A 340 2.80 -10.67 3.47
N LEU A 341 3.94 -10.54 4.16
CA LEU A 341 4.28 -11.31 5.35
C LEU A 341 3.31 -11.07 6.52
N ASP A 342 2.70 -9.89 6.63
CA ASP A 342 1.65 -9.63 7.62
C ASP A 342 0.29 -10.23 7.26
N ILE A 343 0.02 -10.51 5.99
CA ILE A 343 -1.18 -11.22 5.54
C ILE A 343 -0.98 -12.72 5.72
N MET A 344 0.13 -13.26 5.19
CA MET A 344 0.54 -14.66 5.33
C MET A 344 0.52 -15.10 6.80
N ARG A 345 1.17 -14.36 7.70
CA ARG A 345 1.17 -14.68 9.15
C ARG A 345 -0.21 -14.63 9.81
N LYS A 346 -1.19 -13.92 9.24
CA LYS A 346 -2.57 -13.90 9.75
C LYS A 346 -3.39 -15.06 9.21
N LEU A 347 -3.19 -15.46 7.94
CA LEU A 347 -3.77 -16.65 7.35
C LEU A 347 -3.27 -17.92 8.06
N LEU A 348 -1.95 -18.08 8.18
CA LEU A 348 -1.31 -19.17 8.92
C LEU A 348 -1.81 -19.25 10.37
N ASN A 349 -1.86 -18.13 11.09
CA ASN A 349 -2.36 -18.07 12.47
C ASN A 349 -3.89 -18.22 12.58
N PHE A 350 -4.63 -18.18 11.47
CA PHE A 350 -6.06 -18.53 11.41
C PHE A 350 -6.23 -20.05 11.15
N GLN A 351 -5.50 -20.58 10.17
CA GLN A 351 -5.40 -22.02 9.87
C GLN A 351 -4.96 -22.84 11.10
N LEU A 352 -3.85 -22.46 11.75
CA LEU A 352 -3.32 -23.14 12.93
C LEU A 352 -4.24 -23.08 14.17
N LYS A 353 -5.25 -22.21 14.20
CA LYS A 353 -6.31 -22.24 15.23
C LYS A 353 -7.47 -23.16 14.90
N ASN A 354 -7.67 -23.49 13.62
CA ASN A 354 -8.83 -24.18 13.09
C ASN A 354 -8.49 -25.50 12.37
N VAL A 355 -7.30 -26.08 12.62
CA VAL A 355 -6.77 -27.29 11.93
C VAL A 355 -7.71 -28.51 11.96
N ALA A 356 -8.70 -28.54 12.86
CA ALA A 356 -9.74 -29.57 12.87
C ALA A 356 -10.73 -29.48 11.68
N ASP A 357 -10.81 -28.33 11.00
CA ASP A 357 -11.64 -28.09 9.82
C ASP A 357 -10.80 -28.18 8.54
N LYS A 358 -11.07 -29.20 7.74
CA LYS A 358 -10.32 -29.48 6.51
C LYS A 358 -10.54 -28.44 5.41
N GLU A 359 -11.74 -27.90 5.26
CA GLU A 359 -11.99 -26.92 4.20
C GLU A 359 -11.33 -25.58 4.55
N VAL A 360 -11.27 -25.24 5.85
CA VAL A 360 -10.49 -24.07 6.31
C VAL A 360 -8.99 -24.26 6.09
N VAL A 361 -8.42 -25.45 6.35
CA VAL A 361 -6.99 -25.73 6.10
C VAL A 361 -6.67 -25.67 4.61
N GLU A 362 -7.36 -26.46 3.78
CA GLU A 362 -7.16 -26.54 2.32
C GLU A 362 -7.24 -25.16 1.66
N GLN A 363 -8.28 -24.38 2.01
CA GLN A 363 -8.50 -23.07 1.40
C GLN A 363 -7.59 -21.98 1.98
N SER A 364 -7.05 -22.16 3.19
CA SER A 364 -6.02 -21.24 3.73
C SER A 364 -4.67 -21.47 3.06
N CYS A 365 -4.28 -22.73 2.83
CA CYS A 365 -3.11 -23.11 2.04
C CYS A 365 -3.18 -22.48 0.63
N ILE A 366 -4.26 -22.75 -0.12
CA ILE A 366 -4.50 -22.15 -1.45
C ILE A 366 -4.45 -20.61 -1.41
N THR A 367 -5.04 -19.97 -0.39
CA THR A 367 -5.02 -18.50 -0.26
C THR A 367 -3.61 -17.97 0.04
N MET A 368 -2.78 -18.71 0.77
CA MET A 368 -1.38 -18.35 1.02
C MET A 368 -0.50 -18.53 -0.22
N THR A 369 -0.81 -19.48 -1.11
CA THR A 369 -0.06 -19.67 -2.36
C THR A 369 -0.50 -18.68 -3.44
N ASP A 370 -1.81 -18.39 -3.54
CA ASP A 370 -2.34 -17.30 -4.38
C ASP A 370 -1.83 -15.92 -3.95
N LEU A 371 -1.54 -15.73 -2.66
CA LEU A 371 -0.86 -14.53 -2.16
C LEU A 371 0.56 -14.38 -2.73
N ASN A 372 1.26 -15.48 -3.02
CA ASN A 372 2.58 -15.47 -3.66
C ASN A 372 2.52 -15.38 -5.20
N HIS A 373 1.33 -15.55 -5.82
CA HIS A 373 1.14 -15.50 -7.28
C HIS A 373 1.68 -14.20 -7.94
N LYS A 374 1.76 -13.12 -7.17
CA LYS A 374 2.40 -11.85 -7.57
C LYS A 374 3.57 -11.57 -6.64
N THR A 375 4.77 -11.43 -7.19
CA THR A 375 5.96 -10.98 -6.45
C THR A 375 5.94 -9.45 -6.30
N TYR A 376 5.72 -8.99 -5.07
CA TYR A 376 5.73 -7.57 -4.70
C TYR A 376 7.14 -7.06 -4.35
N TYR A 377 8.04 -7.97 -3.95
CA TYR A 377 9.48 -7.76 -3.74
C TYR A 377 10.26 -9.05 -4.07
N THR A 378 11.60 -9.01 -4.06
CA THR A 378 12.44 -10.17 -4.44
C THR A 378 12.36 -11.30 -3.42
N GLU A 379 12.67 -11.00 -2.16
CA GLU A 379 12.74 -11.98 -1.06
C GLU A 379 11.38 -12.48 -0.56
N GLN A 380 10.31 -12.31 -1.34
CA GLN A 380 8.96 -12.64 -0.91
C GLN A 380 8.77 -14.15 -0.69
N THR A 381 9.22 -14.96 -1.65
CA THR A 381 9.11 -16.42 -1.57
C THR A 381 10.00 -16.99 -0.46
N SER A 382 11.22 -16.48 -0.34
CA SER A 382 12.18 -16.86 0.71
C SER A 382 11.68 -16.46 2.11
N ASP A 383 11.15 -15.25 2.31
CA ASP A 383 10.52 -14.82 3.57
C ASP A 383 9.33 -15.71 3.95
N MET A 384 8.44 -16.02 3.00
CA MET A 384 7.24 -16.82 3.26
C MET A 384 7.59 -18.26 3.66
N LEU A 385 8.53 -18.89 2.95
CA LEU A 385 9.02 -20.22 3.29
C LEU A 385 9.80 -20.24 4.63
N TYR A 386 10.55 -19.18 4.93
CA TYR A 386 11.26 -19.04 6.21
C TYR A 386 10.31 -18.89 7.41
N GLU A 387 9.20 -18.16 7.29
CA GLU A 387 8.21 -18.04 8.37
C GLU A 387 7.50 -19.38 8.65
N LEU A 388 7.32 -20.26 7.64
CA LEU A 388 6.84 -21.64 7.81
C LEU A 388 7.90 -22.53 8.48
N LEU A 389 9.16 -22.47 8.03
CA LEU A 389 10.30 -23.14 8.68
C LEU A 389 10.40 -22.78 10.17
N LEU A 390 10.20 -21.51 10.53
CA LEU A 390 10.18 -21.07 11.93
C LEU A 390 9.05 -21.69 12.77
N LYS A 391 7.99 -22.26 12.18
CA LYS A 391 7.00 -23.07 12.90
C LYS A 391 7.46 -24.52 13.01
N LEU A 392 7.90 -25.12 11.90
CA LEU A 392 8.40 -26.50 11.86
C LEU A 392 9.59 -26.74 12.81
N LYS A 393 10.40 -25.71 13.04
CA LYS A 393 11.56 -25.71 13.96
C LYS A 393 11.21 -25.43 15.42
N SER A 394 9.93 -25.24 15.76
CA SER A 394 9.49 -25.00 17.15
C SER A 394 8.82 -26.24 17.74
N ASP A 395 9.44 -26.82 18.77
CA ASP A 395 8.97 -28.04 19.47
C ASP A 395 7.60 -27.87 20.19
N THR A 396 6.95 -26.72 20.04
CA THR A 396 5.68 -26.37 20.66
C THR A 396 4.47 -26.54 19.74
N THR A 397 4.65 -26.80 18.44
CA THR A 397 3.54 -27.10 17.51
C THR A 397 3.02 -28.52 17.69
N LYS A 398 1.70 -28.71 17.63
CA LYS A 398 1.07 -30.05 17.63
C LYS A 398 1.33 -30.78 16.31
N ASP A 399 1.23 -32.11 16.30
CA ASP A 399 1.44 -32.92 15.09
C ASP A 399 0.52 -32.50 13.92
N LEU A 400 -0.75 -32.19 14.21
CA LEU A 400 -1.70 -31.67 13.22
C LEU A 400 -1.29 -30.29 12.66
N GLU A 401 -0.77 -29.42 13.52
CA GLU A 401 -0.28 -28.08 13.12
C GLU A 401 0.98 -28.21 12.25
N ARG A 402 1.89 -29.14 12.61
CA ARG A 402 3.07 -29.48 11.81
C ARG A 402 2.68 -30.02 10.44
N ASN A 403 1.73 -30.96 10.37
CA ASN A 403 1.28 -31.55 9.10
C ASN A 403 0.69 -30.49 8.17
N ALA A 404 -0.18 -29.61 8.68
CA ALA A 404 -0.74 -28.51 7.89
C ALA A 404 0.34 -27.56 7.35
N VAL A 405 1.41 -27.30 8.11
CA VAL A 405 2.55 -26.48 7.64
C VAL A 405 3.42 -27.22 6.60
N VAL A 406 3.52 -28.55 6.65
CA VAL A 406 4.16 -29.32 5.56
C VAL A 406 3.32 -29.24 4.29
N GLU A 407 2.00 -29.41 4.39
CA GLU A 407 1.06 -29.23 3.27
C GLU A 407 1.12 -27.80 2.68
N ASP A 408 1.30 -26.76 3.52
CA ASP A 408 1.52 -25.38 3.07
C ASP A 408 2.83 -25.22 2.26
N VAL A 409 3.92 -25.85 2.70
CA VAL A 409 5.22 -25.77 2.00
C VAL A 409 5.19 -26.59 0.71
N ASP A 410 4.64 -27.80 0.72
CA ASP A 410 4.48 -28.65 -0.47
C ASP A 410 3.72 -27.89 -1.58
N TYR A 411 2.54 -27.34 -1.25
CA TYR A 411 1.72 -26.60 -2.22
C TYR A 411 2.37 -25.29 -2.69
N LEU A 412 3.15 -24.60 -1.84
CA LEU A 412 3.96 -23.46 -2.26
C LEU A 412 5.01 -23.87 -3.30
N VAL A 413 5.76 -24.95 -3.03
CA VAL A 413 6.82 -25.45 -3.91
C VAL A 413 6.26 -25.85 -5.28
N GLU A 414 5.12 -26.52 -5.34
CA GLU A 414 4.44 -26.89 -6.60
C GLU A 414 4.04 -25.66 -7.46
N HIS A 415 3.87 -24.49 -6.86
CA HIS A 415 3.44 -23.26 -7.55
C HIS A 415 4.57 -22.23 -7.79
N ILE A 416 5.79 -22.47 -7.32
CA ILE A 416 6.95 -21.61 -7.55
C ILE A 416 7.57 -21.92 -8.93
N THR A 417 7.49 -20.96 -9.85
CA THR A 417 7.88 -21.15 -11.27
C THR A 417 9.29 -20.64 -11.62
N GLN A 418 10.01 -20.06 -10.67
CA GLN A 418 11.36 -19.52 -10.84
C GLN A 418 12.19 -19.74 -9.56
N PRO A 419 13.51 -19.96 -9.67
CA PRO A 419 14.35 -20.10 -8.48
C PRO A 419 14.32 -18.81 -7.66
N SER A 420 14.17 -18.95 -6.33
CA SER A 420 13.93 -17.84 -5.40
C SER A 420 14.23 -18.18 -3.92
N ILE A 421 15.06 -19.20 -3.65
CA ILE A 421 15.54 -19.52 -2.31
C ILE A 421 17.06 -19.75 -2.28
N SER A 422 17.69 -19.44 -1.15
CA SER A 422 19.09 -19.78 -0.91
C SER A 422 19.28 -21.26 -0.60
N LEU A 423 20.49 -21.78 -0.87
CA LEU A 423 20.83 -23.18 -0.57
C LEU A 423 20.78 -23.49 0.94
N GLU A 424 20.99 -22.50 1.81
CA GLU A 424 20.84 -22.68 3.27
C GLU A 424 19.37 -22.86 3.68
N LEU A 425 18.44 -22.09 3.10
CA LEU A 425 17.00 -22.24 3.35
C LEU A 425 16.49 -23.60 2.82
N PHE A 426 16.98 -24.03 1.66
CA PHE A 426 16.75 -25.38 1.15
C PHE A 426 17.19 -26.47 2.14
N ILE A 427 18.42 -26.39 2.65
CA ILE A 427 18.95 -27.40 3.59
C ILE A 427 18.07 -27.47 4.84
N ASP A 428 17.77 -26.34 5.49
CA ASP A 428 16.97 -26.33 6.71
C ASP A 428 15.54 -26.87 6.48
N LEU A 429 14.90 -26.59 5.33
CA LEU A 429 13.58 -27.12 4.96
C LEU A 429 13.61 -28.62 4.59
N ALA A 430 14.64 -29.08 3.87
CA ALA A 430 14.73 -30.44 3.34
C ALA A 430 14.72 -31.54 4.41
N HIS A 431 15.16 -31.24 5.64
CA HIS A 431 15.03 -32.13 6.80
C HIS A 431 13.56 -32.50 7.11
N TYR A 432 12.62 -31.61 6.80
CA TYR A 432 11.18 -31.78 6.99
C TYR A 432 10.48 -32.27 5.72
N MET A 433 10.99 -31.85 4.55
CA MET A 433 10.35 -31.98 3.22
C MET A 433 10.75 -33.24 2.43
N ARG A 434 11.14 -34.34 3.10
CA ARG A 434 11.85 -35.51 2.50
C ARG A 434 11.25 -36.06 1.19
N ASN A 435 9.93 -35.96 0.98
CA ASN A 435 9.24 -36.48 -0.20
C ASN A 435 9.33 -35.57 -1.44
N GLN A 436 9.56 -34.26 -1.27
CA GLN A 436 9.50 -33.22 -2.31
C GLN A 436 10.84 -32.46 -2.47
N ILE A 437 11.95 -33.03 -1.97
CA ILE A 437 13.26 -32.34 -1.96
C ILE A 437 13.82 -32.03 -3.36
N ILE A 438 13.45 -32.78 -4.40
CA ILE A 438 13.85 -32.48 -5.79
C ILE A 438 13.15 -31.19 -6.24
N SER A 439 11.83 -31.12 -6.09
CA SER A 439 11.00 -29.93 -6.33
C SER A 439 11.50 -28.70 -5.54
N LEU A 440 11.90 -28.91 -4.28
CA LEU A 440 12.50 -27.89 -3.42
C LEU A 440 13.92 -27.48 -3.87
N PHE A 441 14.72 -28.39 -4.45
CA PHE A 441 16.06 -28.08 -4.95
C PHE A 441 16.03 -27.36 -6.30
N ALA A 442 15.07 -27.68 -7.16
CA ALA A 442 14.85 -27.00 -8.44
C ALA A 442 14.74 -25.48 -8.25
N ILE A 443 14.01 -25.03 -7.22
CA ILE A 443 13.78 -23.62 -6.90
C ILE A 443 14.95 -22.91 -6.16
N VAL A 444 16.07 -23.60 -5.91
CA VAL A 444 17.28 -22.98 -5.32
C VAL A 444 18.00 -22.11 -6.35
N GLU A 445 18.38 -20.90 -5.96
CA GLU A 445 19.18 -19.99 -6.79
C GLU A 445 20.62 -20.48 -7.02
N THR A 446 21.13 -20.25 -8.23
CA THR A 446 22.50 -20.61 -8.63
C THR A 446 23.51 -19.53 -8.18
N GLU A 447 23.48 -19.20 -6.89
CA GLU A 447 24.57 -18.47 -6.22
C GLU A 447 25.81 -19.36 -6.11
N VAL A 448 26.93 -18.83 -5.60
CA VAL A 448 28.12 -19.62 -5.28
C VAL A 448 28.09 -19.99 -3.79
N PRO A 449 27.83 -21.25 -3.41
CA PRO A 449 27.80 -21.64 -2.01
C PRO A 449 29.19 -21.70 -1.39
N THR A 450 29.25 -21.58 -0.06
CA THR A 450 30.49 -21.86 0.69
C THR A 450 30.73 -23.37 0.78
N GLY A 451 32.00 -23.78 0.96
CA GLY A 451 32.34 -25.19 1.18
C GLY A 451 31.63 -25.81 2.39
N PHE A 452 31.30 -24.99 3.40
CA PHE A 452 30.53 -25.40 4.58
C PHE A 452 29.03 -25.63 4.30
N VAL A 453 28.44 -24.90 3.35
CA VAL A 453 27.07 -25.17 2.89
C VAL A 453 27.04 -26.47 2.07
N PHE A 454 28.07 -26.74 1.27
CA PHE A 454 28.21 -28.03 0.58
C PHE A 454 28.40 -29.21 1.54
N SER A 455 29.20 -29.10 2.61
CA SER A 455 29.35 -30.21 3.55
C SER A 455 28.05 -30.52 4.30
N LYS A 456 27.24 -29.51 4.64
CA LYS A 456 25.86 -29.71 5.11
C LYS A 456 24.98 -30.41 4.07
N LEU A 457 25.02 -29.97 2.81
CA LEU A 457 24.24 -30.55 1.71
C LEU A 457 24.56 -32.04 1.53
N TYR A 458 25.85 -32.42 1.50
CA TYR A 458 26.22 -33.83 1.35
C TYR A 458 25.88 -34.68 2.59
N SER A 459 25.95 -34.12 3.81
CA SER A 459 25.45 -34.81 5.01
C SER A 459 23.94 -35.07 4.92
N LEU A 460 23.15 -34.07 4.54
CA LEU A 460 21.70 -34.21 4.32
C LEU A 460 21.39 -35.31 3.29
N LEU A 461 22.14 -35.40 2.18
CA LEU A 461 21.95 -36.45 1.18
C LEU A 461 22.23 -37.87 1.71
N ARG A 462 23.12 -38.02 2.70
CA ARG A 462 23.40 -39.32 3.35
C ARG A 462 22.27 -39.76 4.28
N GLU A 463 21.50 -38.81 4.83
CA GLU A 463 20.34 -39.08 5.70
C GLU A 463 19.04 -39.45 4.93
N LEU A 464 19.07 -39.46 3.59
CA LEU A 464 17.90 -39.77 2.75
C LEU A 464 17.65 -41.28 2.64
N ASP A 465 16.38 -41.67 2.75
CA ASP A 465 15.95 -43.08 2.81
C ASP A 465 15.93 -43.78 1.43
N SER A 466 16.04 -43.03 0.32
CA SER A 466 15.87 -43.55 -1.04
C SER A 466 17.09 -43.30 -1.93
N HIS A 467 17.73 -44.38 -2.39
CA HIS A 467 18.84 -44.35 -3.34
C HIS A 467 18.45 -43.71 -4.69
N GLY A 468 17.18 -43.81 -5.12
CA GLY A 468 16.71 -43.13 -6.34
C GLY A 468 16.82 -41.60 -6.20
N VAL A 469 16.32 -41.07 -5.09
CA VAL A 469 16.36 -39.62 -4.80
C VAL A 469 17.79 -39.15 -4.52
N GLN A 470 18.61 -39.95 -3.82
CA GLN A 470 20.04 -39.67 -3.66
C GLN A 470 20.78 -39.53 -4.99
N LYS A 471 20.42 -40.34 -5.99
CA LYS A 471 21.00 -40.29 -7.34
C LYS A 471 20.55 -39.03 -8.10
N GLU A 472 19.25 -38.79 -8.15
CA GLU A 472 18.63 -37.69 -8.90
C GLU A 472 19.04 -36.32 -8.34
N MET A 473 19.10 -36.18 -7.01
CA MET A 473 19.68 -35.01 -6.34
C MET A 473 21.16 -34.79 -6.68
N MET A 474 21.97 -35.86 -6.76
CA MET A 474 23.38 -35.73 -7.13
C MET A 474 23.55 -35.28 -8.59
N GLU A 475 22.68 -35.76 -9.49
CA GLU A 475 22.59 -35.32 -10.89
C GLU A 475 22.27 -33.82 -10.98
N GLU A 476 21.20 -33.35 -10.32
CA GLU A 476 20.86 -31.91 -10.33
C GLU A 476 21.91 -31.02 -9.66
N ILE A 477 22.62 -31.49 -8.62
CA ILE A 477 23.70 -30.75 -7.96
C ILE A 477 24.90 -30.58 -8.90
N PHE A 478 25.25 -31.61 -9.68
CA PHE A 478 26.32 -31.50 -10.68
C PHE A 478 25.92 -30.61 -11.86
N ASP A 479 24.69 -30.67 -12.33
CA ASP A 479 24.19 -29.78 -13.40
C ASP A 479 24.10 -28.31 -12.94
N LYS A 480 23.63 -28.05 -11.71
CA LYS A 480 23.50 -26.68 -11.17
C LYS A 480 24.83 -26.04 -10.78
N TYR A 481 25.79 -26.81 -10.24
CA TYR A 481 27.02 -26.26 -9.64
C TYR A 481 28.36 -26.77 -10.21
N GLY A 482 28.38 -27.84 -11.01
CA GLY A 482 29.52 -28.29 -11.83
C GLY A 482 30.88 -28.29 -11.13
N LYS A 483 31.77 -27.35 -11.50
CA LYS A 483 33.11 -27.15 -10.89
C LYS A 483 33.06 -27.14 -9.36
N VAL A 484 32.04 -26.51 -8.78
CA VAL A 484 31.95 -26.33 -7.33
C VAL A 484 31.53 -27.64 -6.65
N ALA A 485 30.57 -28.37 -7.21
CA ALA A 485 30.16 -29.69 -6.73
C ALA A 485 31.30 -30.72 -6.82
N LEU A 486 32.02 -30.75 -7.96
CA LEU A 486 33.19 -31.61 -8.15
C LEU A 486 34.27 -31.37 -7.08
N LEU A 487 34.64 -30.11 -6.83
CA LEU A 487 35.73 -29.81 -5.90
C LEU A 487 35.31 -29.92 -4.43
N SER A 488 34.07 -29.54 -4.08
CA SER A 488 33.57 -29.67 -2.70
C SER A 488 33.31 -31.13 -2.31
N GLY A 489 32.74 -31.92 -3.23
CA GLY A 489 32.49 -33.35 -3.04
C GLY A 489 33.80 -34.15 -2.94
N LEU A 490 34.82 -33.84 -3.74
CA LEU A 490 36.12 -34.52 -3.71
C LEU A 490 36.79 -34.43 -2.32
N HIS A 491 36.63 -33.31 -1.62
CA HIS A 491 37.10 -33.11 -0.25
C HIS A 491 36.16 -33.79 0.75
N TYR A 492 34.85 -33.51 0.67
CA TYR A 492 33.87 -34.02 1.64
C TYR A 492 33.84 -35.56 1.68
N PHE A 493 33.66 -36.22 0.52
CA PHE A 493 33.50 -37.68 0.46
C PHE A 493 34.80 -38.45 0.77
N LEU A 494 35.96 -37.81 0.62
CA LEU A 494 37.26 -38.39 0.97
C LEU A 494 37.58 -38.33 2.47
N GLU A 495 36.99 -37.38 3.20
CA GLU A 495 37.24 -37.18 4.64
C GLU A 495 36.10 -37.69 5.54
N ASN A 496 34.85 -37.68 5.06
CA ASN A 496 33.66 -37.91 5.88
C ASN A 496 32.98 -39.28 5.66
N VAL A 497 33.49 -40.11 4.73
CA VAL A 497 32.96 -41.45 4.43
C VAL A 497 34.03 -42.52 4.65
N SER A 498 33.82 -43.36 5.66
CA SER A 498 34.67 -44.52 5.99
C SER A 498 34.02 -45.86 5.65
N GLU A 499 32.76 -45.87 5.20
CA GLU A 499 31.98 -47.08 4.89
C GLU A 499 31.31 -46.96 3.50
N PRO A 500 31.02 -48.09 2.81
CA PRO A 500 30.54 -48.08 1.42
C PRO A 500 29.07 -47.65 1.30
N GLU A 501 28.84 -46.34 1.21
CA GLU A 501 27.51 -45.71 1.07
C GLU A 501 27.09 -45.46 -0.40
N TYR A 502 25.79 -45.45 -0.67
CA TYR A 502 25.28 -45.18 -2.03
C TYR A 502 25.60 -43.77 -2.53
N THR A 503 25.43 -42.74 -1.68
CA THR A 503 25.70 -41.34 -2.01
C THR A 503 27.17 -41.09 -2.41
N TYR A 504 28.11 -41.84 -1.81
CA TYR A 504 29.52 -41.83 -2.18
C TYR A 504 29.75 -42.33 -3.61
N TYR A 505 29.21 -43.51 -3.96
CA TYR A 505 29.31 -44.03 -5.33
C TYR A 505 28.58 -43.17 -6.35
N SER A 506 27.41 -42.61 -5.98
CA SER A 506 26.67 -41.66 -6.80
C SER A 506 27.49 -40.40 -7.12
N TYR A 507 28.16 -39.80 -6.12
CA TYR A 507 29.09 -38.69 -6.34
C TYR A 507 30.22 -39.07 -7.32
N HIS A 508 30.87 -40.22 -7.12
CA HIS A 508 31.98 -40.64 -7.99
C HIS A 508 31.53 -40.94 -9.44
N LEU A 509 30.32 -41.50 -9.63
CA LEU A 509 29.74 -41.70 -10.95
C LEU A 509 29.49 -40.36 -11.66
N GLN A 510 28.90 -39.37 -10.97
CA GLN A 510 28.65 -38.05 -11.56
C GLN A 510 29.94 -37.24 -11.77
N ALA A 511 30.94 -37.39 -10.90
CA ALA A 511 32.27 -36.85 -11.14
C ALA A 511 32.91 -37.43 -12.41
N ALA A 512 32.79 -38.73 -12.65
CA ALA A 512 33.31 -39.38 -13.86
C ALA A 512 32.52 -38.96 -15.13
N GLU A 513 31.20 -38.81 -15.03
CA GLU A 513 30.33 -38.35 -16.12
C GLU A 513 30.63 -36.88 -16.50
N PHE A 514 30.72 -35.99 -15.51
CA PHE A 514 31.07 -34.57 -15.69
C PHE A 514 32.47 -34.37 -16.30
N LEU A 515 33.44 -35.18 -15.86
CA LEU A 515 34.80 -35.20 -16.43
C LEU A 515 34.91 -35.95 -17.77
N LYS A 516 33.91 -36.76 -18.13
CA LYS A 516 33.86 -37.62 -19.32
C LYS A 516 34.97 -38.68 -19.37
N LEU A 517 35.30 -39.22 -18.19
CA LEU A 517 36.36 -40.22 -17.98
C LEU A 517 35.77 -41.63 -17.86
N ASN A 518 35.81 -42.39 -18.95
CA ASN A 518 35.26 -43.76 -19.01
C ASN A 518 35.96 -44.74 -18.06
N ASP A 519 37.27 -44.57 -17.87
CA ASP A 519 38.11 -45.33 -16.94
C ASP A 519 37.74 -45.06 -15.48
N TYR A 520 37.52 -43.79 -15.12
CA TYR A 520 36.99 -43.40 -13.80
C TYR A 520 35.57 -43.95 -13.57
N LYS A 521 34.71 -43.93 -14.59
CA LYS A 521 33.37 -44.51 -14.52
C LYS A 521 33.43 -46.03 -14.27
N SER A 522 34.23 -46.78 -15.05
CA SER A 522 34.40 -48.22 -14.86
C SER A 522 35.07 -48.58 -13.53
N GLN A 523 36.04 -47.79 -13.02
CA GLN A 523 36.59 -48.03 -11.68
C GLN A 523 35.54 -47.77 -10.59
N THR A 524 34.67 -46.77 -10.77
CA THR A 524 33.56 -46.48 -9.84
C THR A 524 32.54 -47.63 -9.83
N GLU A 525 32.13 -48.12 -11.00
CA GLU A 525 31.22 -49.26 -11.14
C GLU A 525 31.79 -50.53 -10.47
N TYR A 526 33.08 -50.80 -10.65
CA TYR A 526 33.79 -51.90 -9.99
C TYR A 526 33.87 -51.71 -8.46
N LYS A 527 34.21 -50.51 -7.97
CA LYS A 527 34.28 -50.21 -6.54
C LYS A 527 32.91 -50.30 -5.86
N MET A 528 31.85 -49.87 -6.54
CA MET A 528 30.46 -50.01 -6.09
C MET A 528 30.02 -51.47 -6.00
N GLN A 529 30.32 -52.29 -7.02
CA GLN A 529 30.01 -53.73 -7.01
C GLN A 529 30.78 -54.49 -5.93
N THR A 530 32.04 -54.12 -5.69
CA THR A 530 32.90 -54.76 -4.66
C THR A 530 32.75 -54.17 -3.27
N LYS A 531 31.93 -53.11 -3.09
CA LYS A 531 31.79 -52.34 -1.85
C LYS A 531 33.12 -51.84 -1.27
N THR A 532 34.03 -51.41 -2.15
CA THR A 532 35.33 -50.82 -1.79
C THR A 532 35.33 -49.30 -2.01
N LEU A 533 36.13 -48.57 -1.25
CA LEU A 533 36.30 -47.12 -1.39
C LEU A 533 37.48 -46.79 -2.33
N PHE A 534 37.56 -45.55 -2.80
CA PHE A 534 38.75 -45.02 -3.47
C PHE A 534 39.83 -44.66 -2.46
N THR A 535 41.10 -44.91 -2.79
CA THR A 535 42.23 -44.32 -2.05
C THR A 535 42.56 -42.93 -2.60
N LYS A 536 43.44 -42.18 -1.93
CA LYS A 536 43.93 -40.89 -2.47
C LYS A 536 44.66 -41.09 -3.80
N GLU A 537 45.40 -42.18 -3.92
CA GLU A 537 46.22 -42.55 -5.07
C GLU A 537 45.36 -42.95 -6.28
N ASP A 538 44.26 -43.71 -6.06
CA ASP A 538 43.26 -43.98 -7.11
C ASP A 538 42.78 -42.66 -7.75
N LEU A 539 42.31 -41.72 -6.91
CA LEU A 539 41.73 -40.45 -7.38
C LEU A 539 42.77 -39.54 -8.03
N LEU A 540 44.00 -39.52 -7.53
CA LEU A 540 45.06 -38.65 -8.06
C LEU A 540 45.40 -39.00 -9.51
N SER A 541 45.23 -40.26 -9.95
CA SER A 541 45.39 -40.65 -11.35
C SER A 541 44.49 -39.84 -12.30
N TYR A 542 43.22 -39.63 -11.93
CA TYR A 542 42.24 -38.85 -12.71
C TYR A 542 42.46 -37.33 -12.66
N TYR A 543 43.32 -36.86 -11.74
CA TYR A 543 43.77 -35.46 -11.63
C TYR A 543 45.28 -35.34 -11.89
N SER A 544 45.85 -36.18 -12.76
CA SER A 544 47.28 -36.14 -13.12
C SER A 544 47.59 -35.44 -14.46
N ASP A 545 46.64 -35.39 -15.41
CA ASP A 545 46.84 -34.77 -16.72
C ASP A 545 45.89 -33.59 -16.97
N MET A 546 46.45 -32.45 -17.40
CA MET A 546 45.69 -31.25 -17.76
C MET A 546 45.01 -31.34 -19.14
N GLY A 547 45.46 -32.24 -20.02
CA GLY A 547 44.82 -32.47 -21.32
C GLY A 547 43.50 -33.25 -21.18
N SER A 548 43.52 -34.30 -20.36
CA SER A 548 42.38 -35.18 -20.09
C SER A 548 41.39 -34.60 -19.07
N ASN A 549 41.86 -33.82 -18.09
CA ASN A 549 41.00 -33.21 -17.07
C ASN A 549 41.35 -31.73 -16.83
N LYS A 550 40.41 -30.84 -17.17
CA LYS A 550 40.53 -29.38 -17.01
C LYS A 550 40.73 -28.91 -15.56
N TYR A 551 40.34 -29.73 -14.58
CA TYR A 551 40.36 -29.42 -13.15
C TYR A 551 41.52 -30.09 -12.40
N THR A 552 42.40 -30.83 -13.10
CA THR A 552 43.60 -31.52 -12.60
C THR A 552 44.34 -30.75 -11.50
N ASN A 553 44.78 -29.52 -11.76
CA ASN A 553 45.57 -28.75 -10.78
C ASN A 553 44.83 -28.48 -9.45
N ARG A 554 43.49 -28.32 -9.48
CA ARG A 554 42.67 -28.10 -8.28
C ARG A 554 42.36 -29.39 -7.55
N GLY A 555 41.99 -30.45 -8.27
CA GLY A 555 41.74 -31.76 -7.66
C GLY A 555 42.99 -32.33 -7.01
N ALA A 556 44.13 -32.30 -7.71
CA ALA A 556 45.42 -32.71 -7.15
C ALA A 556 45.83 -31.87 -5.92
N GLN A 557 45.60 -30.56 -5.94
CA GLN A 557 45.85 -29.70 -4.78
C GLN A 557 44.99 -30.13 -3.58
N ILE A 558 43.68 -30.34 -3.76
CA ILE A 558 42.76 -30.78 -2.70
C ILE A 558 43.14 -32.17 -2.16
N LEU A 559 43.50 -33.12 -3.04
CA LEU A 559 43.93 -34.46 -2.64
C LEU A 559 45.22 -34.44 -1.80
N MET A 560 46.16 -33.56 -2.13
CA MET A 560 47.48 -33.43 -1.48
C MET A 560 47.47 -32.53 -0.24
N SER A 561 46.54 -31.58 -0.13
CA SER A 561 46.33 -30.76 1.06
C SER A 561 45.89 -31.58 2.28
N ARG A 562 46.14 -31.01 3.46
CA ARG A 562 45.71 -31.54 4.79
C ARG A 562 44.95 -30.50 5.62
N ASP A 563 44.50 -29.42 4.98
CA ASP A 563 43.94 -28.26 5.67
C ASP A 563 42.40 -28.31 5.63
N ASN A 564 41.77 -28.48 6.79
CA ASN A 564 40.37 -28.88 6.97
C ASN A 564 39.29 -27.86 6.52
N GLN A 565 39.63 -26.83 5.74
CA GLN A 565 38.69 -25.78 5.31
C GLN A 565 39.02 -25.24 3.91
N ILE A 566 38.28 -25.69 2.90
CA ILE A 566 38.30 -25.09 1.56
C ILE A 566 37.48 -23.79 1.56
N SER A 567 38.09 -22.67 1.19
CA SER A 567 37.40 -21.37 1.09
C SER A 567 36.60 -21.23 -0.21
N THR A 568 35.63 -20.32 -0.23
CA THR A 568 34.95 -19.89 -1.48
C THR A 568 35.95 -19.40 -2.53
N SER A 569 37.01 -18.72 -2.09
CA SER A 569 38.13 -18.27 -2.93
C SER A 569 38.86 -19.42 -3.64
N ASP A 570 38.95 -20.58 -3.00
CA ASP A 570 39.66 -21.76 -3.50
C ASP A 570 38.79 -22.61 -4.45
N LEU A 571 37.47 -22.52 -4.31
CA LEU A 571 36.52 -23.07 -5.27
C LEU A 571 36.46 -22.18 -6.54
N LEU A 572 36.40 -20.86 -6.38
CA LEU A 572 36.15 -19.94 -7.48
C LEU A 572 37.35 -19.61 -8.36
N SER A 573 38.49 -19.24 -7.77
CA SER A 573 39.59 -18.60 -8.50
C SER A 573 40.09 -19.44 -9.69
N ASP A 574 40.42 -18.79 -10.82
CA ASP A 574 41.09 -19.39 -11.97
C ASP A 574 42.46 -18.70 -12.17
N PHE A 575 43.53 -19.49 -12.22
CA PHE A 575 44.88 -18.94 -12.32
C PHE A 575 45.23 -18.56 -13.77
N GLN A 576 45.24 -17.26 -14.09
CA GLN A 576 46.03 -16.77 -15.21
C GLN A 576 47.52 -16.93 -14.89
N VAL A 577 48.29 -17.42 -15.86
CA VAL A 577 49.71 -17.78 -15.68
C VAL A 577 50.54 -16.55 -15.28
N ARG A 578 51.01 -16.53 -14.03
CA ARG A 578 52.15 -15.69 -13.64
C ARG A 578 53.44 -16.44 -13.90
N THR A 579 54.15 -16.05 -14.95
CA THR A 579 55.49 -16.55 -15.25
C THR A 579 56.49 -16.03 -14.22
N THR A 580 56.83 -16.86 -13.23
CA THR A 580 57.98 -16.62 -12.35
C THR A 580 59.22 -17.28 -12.94
N SER A 581 60.17 -16.48 -13.42
CA SER A 581 61.55 -16.94 -13.63
C SER A 581 62.19 -17.30 -12.27
N PRO A 582 63.03 -18.35 -12.19
CA PRO A 582 63.63 -18.80 -10.94
C PRO A 582 64.79 -17.90 -10.49
N ASP A 583 65.19 -17.99 -9.23
CA ASP A 583 66.58 -18.40 -8.92
C ASP A 583 66.83 -18.87 -7.47
N TYR A 584 67.75 -19.83 -7.39
CA TYR A 584 68.53 -20.41 -6.27
C TYR A 584 68.02 -20.58 -4.82
N ARG A 585 68.35 -21.77 -4.29
CA ARG A 585 68.26 -22.17 -2.87
C ARG A 585 69.53 -21.78 -2.08
N THR A 586 69.38 -21.42 -0.81
CA THR A 586 70.29 -21.85 0.28
C THR A 586 69.58 -21.82 1.65
N VAL A 587 70.16 -22.47 2.66
CA VAL A 587 69.59 -22.75 4.01
C VAL A 587 70.71 -22.47 5.06
N PRO A 588 70.51 -22.57 6.39
CA PRO A 588 69.98 -21.53 7.30
C PRO A 588 70.97 -20.99 8.37
N ASN A 589 70.46 -20.07 9.21
CA ASN A 589 70.87 -19.72 10.60
C ASN A 589 72.04 -18.73 10.89
N VAL A 590 72.01 -18.24 12.16
CA VAL A 590 73.05 -17.52 12.97
C VAL A 590 73.01 -15.97 13.06
N VAL A 591 72.13 -15.46 13.94
CA VAL A 591 72.42 -14.72 15.21
C VAL A 591 73.56 -13.65 15.28
N LEU A 592 73.15 -12.36 15.46
CA LEU A 592 73.83 -11.21 16.17
C LEU A 592 75.16 -10.60 15.62
N PRO A 593 75.61 -9.37 16.04
CA PRO A 593 74.94 -8.18 16.62
C PRO A 593 75.36 -6.77 16.05
N ASN A 594 74.66 -5.71 16.49
CA ASN A 594 75.01 -4.26 16.65
C ASN A 594 76.25 -3.58 15.98
N GLY A 595 76.09 -2.32 15.54
CA GLY A 595 77.19 -1.32 15.50
C GLY A 595 76.91 0.03 14.79
N ASN A 596 76.77 1.13 15.55
CA ASN A 596 76.67 2.53 15.04
C ASN A 596 78.02 3.04 14.46
N SER A 597 78.13 4.05 13.58
CA SER A 597 77.90 5.47 13.92
C SER A 597 78.18 6.48 12.75
N MET A 598 77.92 7.77 13.03
CA MET A 598 77.91 9.00 12.18
C MET A 598 79.35 9.65 12.08
N PRO A 599 79.63 10.95 11.71
CA PRO A 599 78.80 12.16 11.44
C PRO A 599 79.22 13.13 10.27
N ASN A 600 78.50 14.26 10.18
CA ASN A 600 78.85 15.61 9.60
C ASN A 600 78.77 15.83 8.07
N ASN A 601 77.98 16.79 7.53
CA ASN A 601 77.90 18.29 7.66
C ASN A 601 78.86 19.01 6.66
N LYS A 602 78.52 20.14 5.98
CA LYS A 602 77.31 21.02 5.98
C LYS A 602 77.27 21.93 4.73
N ASP A 603 76.08 22.41 4.34
CA ASP A 603 75.72 23.80 3.90
C ASP A 603 74.32 23.82 3.22
N VAL A 604 73.28 24.51 3.74
CA VAL A 604 73.01 25.97 3.81
C VAL A 604 72.45 26.52 2.48
N THR A 605 71.20 26.23 2.10
CA THR A 605 69.87 26.77 2.51
C THR A 605 69.44 28.13 1.90
N ILE A 606 68.24 28.13 1.28
CA ILE A 606 67.13 29.11 1.34
C ILE A 606 66.12 28.73 0.22
N LYS A 607 64.79 28.65 0.34
CA LYS A 607 63.77 28.44 1.41
C LYS A 607 62.67 27.56 0.73
N GLN A 608 61.86 26.70 1.36
CA GLN A 608 60.91 26.82 2.48
C GLN A 608 59.76 27.82 2.18
N SER A 609 58.49 27.54 2.52
CA SER A 609 57.96 26.88 3.74
C SER A 609 56.60 26.20 3.51
N ARG A 610 55.99 25.34 4.38
CA ARG A 610 56.30 24.44 5.54
C ARG A 610 54.90 23.86 5.95
N PHE A 611 54.65 22.80 6.74
CA PHE A 611 55.33 21.65 7.38
C PHE A 611 54.18 20.65 7.76
N ASP A 612 54.29 19.33 7.96
CA ASP A 612 55.38 18.42 8.41
C ASP A 612 55.55 18.29 9.94
N LYS A 613 55.47 17.04 10.47
CA LYS A 613 55.89 16.57 11.82
C LYS A 613 55.12 17.12 13.07
N SER A 614 55.22 16.55 14.29
CA SER A 614 55.49 15.18 14.81
C SER A 614 55.58 15.20 16.37
N ILE A 615 55.43 14.04 17.06
CA ILE A 615 56.05 13.76 18.39
C ILE A 615 55.40 14.60 19.56
N ASP A 616 55.44 14.31 20.88
CA ASP A 616 56.26 13.44 21.76
C ASP A 616 55.49 12.83 22.98
N ASP A 617 56.23 12.07 23.80
CA ASP A 617 56.17 11.89 25.27
C ASP A 617 55.09 11.03 26.02
N LYS A 618 55.58 9.85 26.48
CA LYS A 618 55.59 9.26 27.85
C LYS A 618 54.42 9.46 28.85
N VAL A 619 54.02 8.37 29.52
CA VAL A 619 54.38 7.99 30.93
C VAL A 619 53.80 6.58 31.26
N ASP A 620 54.30 5.96 32.34
CA ASP A 620 53.93 4.67 32.97
C ASP A 620 52.41 4.53 33.33
N GLU A 621 51.85 3.41 33.83
CA GLU A 621 52.40 2.25 34.57
C GLU A 621 51.39 1.06 34.55
N GLY A 622 51.78 -0.15 34.99
CA GLY A 622 50.83 -1.19 35.45
C GLY A 622 50.98 -2.61 34.87
N ASN A 623 51.31 -3.58 35.72
CA ASN A 623 51.39 -5.03 35.41
C ASN A 623 50.09 -5.79 35.75
N ASP A 624 50.07 -7.10 35.41
CA ASP A 624 49.37 -8.22 36.06
C ASP A 624 47.82 -8.14 36.17
N THR A 625 47.05 -9.10 35.64
CA THR A 625 47.04 -10.49 36.12
C THR A 625 46.24 -11.42 35.18
N VAL A 626 46.47 -12.73 35.30
CA VAL A 626 45.58 -13.80 34.80
C VAL A 626 44.57 -14.15 35.89
N ILE A 627 43.29 -14.43 35.56
CA ILE A 627 42.42 -15.44 36.22
C ILE A 627 41.08 -15.68 35.46
N SER A 628 40.53 -16.87 35.69
CA SER A 628 39.44 -17.64 35.06
C SER A 628 38.05 -17.01 34.78
N ASP A 629 37.49 -17.42 33.63
CA ASP A 629 36.16 -18.03 33.40
C ASP A 629 34.80 -17.34 33.64
N ALA A 630 33.88 -17.80 32.76
CA ALA A 630 32.44 -18.01 32.91
C ALA A 630 31.42 -16.87 32.61
N ASN A 631 30.55 -17.18 31.64
CA ASN A 631 29.16 -16.71 31.49
C ASN A 631 28.86 -15.22 31.25
N ALA A 632 28.88 -14.82 29.97
CA ALA A 632 28.02 -13.75 29.46
C ALA A 632 27.38 -14.17 28.11
N LYS A 633 26.04 -14.15 28.02
CA LYS A 633 25.31 -14.36 26.75
C LYS A 633 25.45 -13.10 25.89
N GLY A 634 26.16 -13.18 24.75
CA GLY A 634 26.43 -12.04 23.86
C GLY A 634 25.89 -12.26 22.44
N SER A 635 25.08 -11.31 21.95
CA SER A 635 24.51 -11.34 20.60
C SER A 635 25.57 -11.28 19.51
N ILE A 636 25.67 -12.32 18.68
CA ILE A 636 26.61 -12.38 17.54
C ILE A 636 25.95 -11.79 16.29
N TYR A 637 25.88 -10.46 16.24
CA TYR A 637 25.62 -9.68 15.01
C TYR A 637 26.49 -8.42 15.00
N ARG A 638 27.80 -8.59 14.79
CA ARG A 638 28.73 -7.46 14.57
C ARG A 638 29.89 -7.76 13.59
N PHE A 639 29.77 -8.79 12.76
CA PHE A 639 30.74 -9.12 11.70
C PHE A 639 30.07 -9.25 10.32
N VAL A 640 29.35 -8.19 9.91
CA VAL A 640 28.90 -7.98 8.52
C VAL A 640 29.17 -6.52 8.15
N ALA A 641 30.45 -6.16 7.99
CA ALA A 641 30.87 -4.78 7.74
C ALA A 641 32.19 -4.61 6.96
N GLU A 642 32.79 -5.66 6.40
CA GLU A 642 34.14 -5.57 5.82
C GLU A 642 34.36 -6.35 4.51
N ASP A 643 33.42 -6.26 3.56
CA ASP A 643 33.66 -6.69 2.17
C ASP A 643 33.14 -5.70 1.10
N ALA A 644 32.92 -4.44 1.49
CA ALA A 644 32.40 -3.38 0.63
C ALA A 644 33.44 -2.80 -0.37
N ARG A 645 34.40 -3.60 -0.86
CA ARG A 645 35.59 -3.11 -1.61
C ARG A 645 36.06 -3.93 -2.83
N SER A 646 35.17 -4.62 -3.55
CA SER A 646 35.55 -5.27 -4.84
C SER A 646 34.69 -4.91 -6.07
N TRP A 647 33.75 -3.95 -5.98
CA TRP A 647 32.88 -3.57 -7.10
C TRP A 647 33.33 -2.27 -7.79
N LYS A 648 34.34 -2.35 -8.67
CA LYS A 648 34.88 -1.20 -9.43
C LYS A 648 35.12 -1.45 -10.93
N THR A 649 34.37 -2.35 -11.57
CA THR A 649 34.60 -2.74 -12.98
C THR A 649 33.38 -2.70 -13.91
N MET A 650 32.23 -2.17 -13.47
CA MET A 650 31.13 -1.80 -14.38
C MET A 650 30.62 -0.38 -14.10
N ARG A 651 31.08 0.60 -14.89
CA ARG A 651 30.42 1.91 -14.97
C ARG A 651 29.32 1.85 -16.02
N VAL A 652 28.07 1.82 -15.59
CA VAL A 652 26.93 2.10 -16.49
C VAL A 652 26.99 3.59 -16.84
N THR A 653 27.48 3.93 -18.03
CA THR A 653 27.49 5.31 -18.52
C THR A 653 26.07 5.72 -18.92
N ALA A 654 25.55 6.77 -18.30
CA ALA A 654 24.32 7.42 -18.77
C ALA A 654 24.50 7.89 -20.22
N PRO A 655 23.48 7.74 -21.09
CA PRO A 655 23.57 8.11 -22.49
C PRO A 655 23.75 9.62 -22.65
N LYS A 656 24.56 10.03 -23.62
CA LYS A 656 24.82 11.45 -23.89
C LYS A 656 23.77 12.02 -24.84
N ILE A 657 23.63 13.35 -24.82
CA ILE A 657 22.73 14.09 -25.71
C ILE A 657 23.10 13.88 -27.19
N SER A 658 24.36 13.56 -27.50
CA SER A 658 24.81 13.11 -28.83
C SER A 658 24.08 11.86 -29.33
N ASP A 659 23.81 10.92 -28.41
CA ASP A 659 23.39 9.56 -28.74
C ASP A 659 21.88 9.56 -29.02
N LEU A 660 21.13 10.35 -28.24
CA LEU A 660 19.74 10.72 -28.50
C LEU A 660 19.58 11.49 -29.83
N LYS A 661 20.47 12.46 -30.13
CA LYS A 661 20.45 13.16 -31.43
C LYS A 661 20.71 12.22 -32.61
N LYS A 662 21.57 11.20 -32.44
CA LYS A 662 21.82 10.20 -33.47
C LYS A 662 20.57 9.34 -33.76
N ALA A 663 19.94 8.80 -32.71
CA ALA A 663 18.72 7.99 -32.82
C ALA A 663 17.51 8.77 -33.41
N ILE A 664 17.49 10.10 -33.26
CA ILE A 664 16.46 10.96 -33.88
C ILE A 664 16.71 11.14 -35.39
N ASN A 665 17.97 11.29 -35.83
CA ASN A 665 18.31 11.45 -37.24
C ASN A 665 18.12 10.16 -38.06
N GLU A 666 18.33 8.99 -37.46
CA GLU A 666 18.18 7.69 -38.13
C GLU A 666 16.72 7.38 -38.55
N ARG A 667 15.72 8.11 -38.01
CA ARG A 667 14.29 7.96 -38.38
C ARG A 667 13.89 8.55 -39.74
N LYS A 668 14.81 9.06 -40.57
CA LYS A 668 14.49 9.72 -41.85
C LYS A 668 14.65 8.87 -43.13
N ASN A 669 15.23 7.67 -43.06
CA ASN A 669 15.40 6.79 -44.23
C ASN A 669 14.57 5.49 -44.10
N PRO A 670 13.42 5.36 -44.79
CA PRO A 670 12.51 4.22 -44.62
C PRO A 670 12.83 3.06 -45.58
N ASN A 671 14.09 2.62 -45.67
CA ASN A 671 14.52 1.56 -46.60
C ASN A 671 15.76 0.77 -46.12
N ASP A 672 15.68 0.12 -44.96
CA ASP A 672 16.30 -1.20 -44.78
C ASP A 672 15.60 -1.96 -43.63
N MET A 673 15.27 -3.24 -43.85
CA MET A 673 14.68 -4.11 -42.82
C MET A 673 15.27 -5.51 -42.89
N LYS A 674 16.19 -5.81 -41.96
CA LYS A 674 16.50 -7.19 -41.56
C LYS A 674 15.84 -7.48 -40.22
N ARG A 675 15.14 -8.61 -40.16
CA ARG A 675 14.53 -9.15 -38.94
C ARG A 675 15.61 -9.78 -38.06
N ASP A 676 15.54 -9.55 -36.76
CA ASP A 676 15.89 -10.58 -35.76
C ASP A 676 15.24 -10.26 -34.39
N GLY A 677 15.25 -11.23 -33.47
CA GLY A 677 15.13 -11.03 -32.02
C GLY A 677 13.77 -10.54 -31.46
N SER A 678 12.84 -11.47 -31.19
CA SER A 678 11.62 -11.17 -30.41
C SER A 678 11.91 -11.09 -28.91
N VAL A 679 12.05 -9.88 -28.36
CA VAL A 679 12.29 -9.67 -26.91
C VAL A 679 10.98 -9.44 -26.16
N ARG A 680 10.64 -10.35 -25.25
CA ARG A 680 9.57 -10.14 -24.24
C ARG A 680 10.03 -9.13 -23.18
N CYS A 681 9.67 -7.86 -23.31
CA CYS A 681 9.85 -6.88 -22.23
C CYS A 681 8.78 -7.02 -21.13
N SER A 682 9.22 -7.12 -19.87
CA SER A 682 8.37 -7.17 -18.68
C SER A 682 7.77 -5.79 -18.34
N GLN A 683 6.58 -5.77 -17.70
CA GLN A 683 5.77 -4.55 -17.60
C GLN A 683 6.28 -3.48 -16.60
N SER A 684 7.30 -3.80 -15.79
CA SER A 684 7.88 -2.90 -14.77
C SER A 684 8.36 -1.54 -15.32
N VAL A 685 8.71 -1.48 -16.61
CA VAL A 685 9.22 -0.25 -17.27
C VAL A 685 8.16 0.87 -17.35
N LYS A 686 6.86 0.56 -17.29
CA LYS A 686 5.78 1.56 -17.51
C LYS A 686 5.77 2.70 -16.49
N SER A 687 6.10 2.45 -15.22
CA SER A 687 6.16 3.49 -14.17
C SER A 687 7.25 4.53 -14.42
N ARG A 688 8.40 4.09 -14.96
CA ARG A 688 9.50 4.98 -15.37
C ARG A 688 9.14 5.80 -16.61
N VAL A 689 8.40 5.21 -17.56
CA VAL A 689 7.90 5.94 -18.74
C VAL A 689 6.91 7.03 -18.33
N THR A 690 5.97 6.76 -17.41
CA THR A 690 5.01 7.79 -16.93
C THR A 690 5.72 8.99 -16.29
N ASN A 691 6.75 8.77 -15.46
CA ASN A 691 7.52 9.87 -14.88
C ASN A 691 8.28 10.67 -15.95
N ILE A 692 8.79 10.02 -17.00
CA ILE A 692 9.46 10.72 -18.10
C ILE A 692 8.46 11.54 -18.93
N THR A 693 7.26 11.02 -19.21
CA THR A 693 6.21 11.83 -19.88
C THR A 693 5.69 12.97 -19.01
N PHE A 694 5.62 12.79 -17.68
CA PHE A 694 5.22 13.84 -16.75
C PHE A 694 6.25 14.98 -16.73
N LEU A 695 7.53 14.65 -16.54
CA LEU A 695 8.63 15.63 -16.59
C LEU A 695 8.74 16.30 -17.97
N LEU A 696 8.46 15.58 -19.07
CA LEU A 696 8.38 16.18 -20.40
C LEU A 696 7.18 17.09 -20.57
N SER A 697 6.04 16.85 -19.91
CA SER A 697 4.92 17.80 -19.91
C SER A 697 5.19 19.05 -19.07
N GLU A 698 5.84 18.93 -17.91
CA GLU A 698 6.29 20.10 -17.13
C GLU A 698 7.30 20.94 -17.94
N LEU A 699 8.32 20.31 -18.53
CA LEU A 699 9.30 20.99 -19.40
C LEU A 699 8.66 21.63 -20.64
N LYS A 700 7.54 21.08 -21.15
CA LYS A 700 6.81 21.70 -22.26
C LYS A 700 6.06 22.95 -21.81
N ASN A 701 5.40 22.91 -20.66
CA ASN A 701 4.70 24.07 -20.09
C ASN A 701 5.67 25.24 -19.83
N PHE A 702 6.85 24.97 -19.28
CA PHE A 702 7.91 25.99 -19.12
C PHE A 702 8.47 26.58 -20.44
N SER A 703 8.16 25.98 -21.60
CA SER A 703 8.63 26.47 -22.91
C SER A 703 7.62 27.35 -23.65
N GLU A 704 6.34 27.32 -23.29
CA GLU A 704 5.30 28.11 -23.95
C GLU A 704 5.11 29.50 -23.30
N ASP A 705 5.32 29.62 -21.97
CA ASP A 705 5.27 30.89 -21.23
C ASP A 705 6.49 31.81 -21.44
N ALA A 706 7.55 31.35 -22.13
CA ALA A 706 8.80 32.09 -22.29
C ALA A 706 8.83 33.09 -23.47
N ASN A 707 7.83 33.08 -24.36
CA ASN A 707 7.86 33.78 -25.65
C ASN A 707 7.05 35.09 -25.68
N ASN A 708 7.20 35.96 -24.67
CA ASN A 708 6.54 37.29 -24.67
C ASN A 708 7.35 38.40 -23.95
N VAL A 709 8.68 38.35 -24.02
CA VAL A 709 9.53 39.50 -23.68
C VAL A 709 9.80 40.30 -24.95
N LYS A 710 9.38 41.56 -24.99
CA LYS A 710 9.77 42.52 -26.05
C LYS A 710 11.11 43.16 -25.71
N ASP A 711 11.97 43.30 -26.72
CA ASP A 711 13.16 44.14 -26.63
C ASP A 711 12.79 45.64 -26.54
N PRO A 712 13.47 46.45 -25.71
CA PRO A 712 13.09 47.83 -25.44
C PRO A 712 13.96 48.89 -26.16
N ASP A 713 14.49 48.60 -27.36
CA ASP A 713 15.30 49.53 -28.16
C ASP A 713 14.70 49.78 -29.57
N GLU A 714 13.61 50.56 -29.65
CA GLU A 714 13.30 51.34 -30.87
C GLU A 714 12.39 52.55 -30.56
N GLU A 715 12.68 53.66 -31.24
CA GLU A 715 12.30 55.05 -31.00
C GLU A 715 10.79 55.38 -30.80
N ASN A 716 10.45 56.30 -29.88
CA ASN A 716 10.30 57.74 -30.22
C ASN A 716 9.91 58.66 -29.04
N ILE A 717 10.21 59.96 -29.18
CA ILE A 717 9.96 61.01 -28.17
C ILE A 717 8.76 61.88 -28.59
N VAL A 718 7.83 62.17 -27.67
CA VAL A 718 7.10 63.46 -27.50
C VAL A 718 6.15 63.37 -26.29
N GLY A 719 6.00 64.45 -25.52
CA GLY A 719 4.87 64.63 -24.59
C GLY A 719 5.22 64.80 -23.10
N LEU A 720 5.50 66.04 -22.69
CA LEU A 720 5.44 66.46 -21.28
C LEU A 720 3.98 66.70 -20.87
N ASP A 721 3.60 66.39 -19.63
CA ASP A 721 3.55 67.44 -18.59
C ASP A 721 3.49 66.88 -17.15
N LYS A 722 3.55 67.79 -16.17
CA LYS A 722 3.75 67.53 -14.73
C LYS A 722 2.44 67.27 -13.98
N ILE A 723 2.52 66.61 -12.82
CA ILE A 723 1.93 67.08 -11.55
C ILE A 723 2.62 66.41 -10.34
N ASP A 724 2.59 67.13 -9.23
CA ASP A 724 3.49 67.06 -8.08
C ASP A 724 2.94 66.29 -6.84
N VAL A 725 3.78 66.19 -5.79
CA VAL A 725 3.40 66.18 -4.35
C VAL A 725 2.99 64.86 -3.61
N ALA A 726 4.02 64.19 -3.08
CA ALA A 726 4.31 64.03 -1.63
C ALA A 726 3.76 62.86 -0.74
N ARG A 727 4.58 62.55 0.31
CA ARG A 727 4.30 61.88 1.61
C ARG A 727 4.13 60.33 1.60
N SER A 728 4.72 59.53 2.51
CA SER A 728 5.57 59.80 3.69
C SER A 728 6.55 58.65 4.05
N ASN A 729 7.66 59.02 4.72
CA ASN A 729 8.46 58.23 5.68
C ASN A 729 7.60 57.58 6.79
N SER A 730 7.99 56.59 7.61
CA SER A 730 9.14 55.66 7.77
C SER A 730 8.67 54.54 8.73
N LEU A 731 9.31 53.37 8.90
CA LEU A 731 10.52 53.14 9.71
C LEU A 731 10.99 51.67 9.61
N ARG A 732 12.31 51.43 9.77
CA ARG A 732 12.91 50.13 10.09
C ARG A 732 13.29 50.10 11.57
N LEU A 733 13.30 48.92 12.19
CA LEU A 733 14.14 48.57 13.34
C LEU A 733 14.54 47.07 13.25
N ALA A 734 15.61 46.68 13.94
CA ALA A 734 16.36 45.45 13.69
C ALA A 734 16.54 44.57 14.97
N PRO A 735 16.93 43.27 14.85
CA PRO A 735 16.78 42.27 15.91
C PRO A 735 18.05 41.97 16.72
N ILE A 736 17.89 41.32 17.88
CA ILE A 736 18.99 40.80 18.74
C ILE A 736 18.68 39.39 19.29
N SER A 737 19.68 38.50 19.13
CA SER A 737 20.00 37.20 19.80
C SER A 737 19.24 36.82 21.10
N SER A 738 18.75 35.59 21.36
CA SER A 738 19.24 34.18 21.22
C SER A 738 19.95 33.61 22.47
N VAL A 739 19.56 32.41 22.92
CA VAL A 739 20.38 31.38 23.64
C VAL A 739 19.60 30.05 23.74
N SER A 740 20.28 28.93 23.98
CA SER A 740 19.76 27.54 24.09
C SER A 740 19.25 27.19 25.52
N ASP A 741 18.87 25.97 25.96
CA ASP A 741 19.20 24.60 25.50
C ASP A 741 18.14 23.51 25.89
N ARG A 742 18.46 22.22 25.69
CA ARG A 742 17.54 21.06 25.75
C ARG A 742 17.47 20.27 27.07
N SER A 743 16.33 19.56 27.27
CA SER A 743 16.16 18.22 27.90
C SER A 743 16.43 18.04 29.42
N SER A 744 15.93 17.00 30.13
CA SER A 744 14.70 16.16 30.05
C SER A 744 14.64 15.16 31.24
N ILE A 745 13.43 14.70 31.65
CA ILE A 745 13.18 13.55 32.57
C ILE A 745 13.58 13.80 34.05
N GLY A 746 12.86 13.36 35.10
CA GLY A 746 11.55 12.69 35.20
C GLY A 746 11.29 12.10 36.60
N ASN A 747 10.17 11.37 36.76
CA ASN A 747 9.74 10.57 37.93
C ASN A 747 9.45 11.25 39.29
N ARG A 748 8.18 11.10 39.75
CA ARG A 748 7.85 10.31 40.96
C ARG A 748 6.42 9.74 40.84
N ARG A 749 6.19 8.56 41.42
CA ARG A 749 4.89 7.85 41.47
C ARG A 749 4.52 7.56 42.92
N SER A 750 3.27 7.83 43.31
CA SER A 750 2.48 7.01 44.25
C SER A 750 1.06 7.60 44.48
N LEU A 751 0.04 6.89 44.98
CA LEU A 751 -0.39 5.48 44.82
C LEU A 751 -1.75 5.28 45.55
N ILE A 752 -2.83 4.79 44.90
CA ILE A 752 -4.02 4.12 45.53
C ILE A 752 -4.92 5.03 46.44
N GLN A 753 -6.25 4.88 46.64
CA GLN A 753 -7.37 4.12 46.02
C GLN A 753 -8.74 4.79 46.33
N LYS A 754 -9.78 4.43 45.54
CA LYS A 754 -11.23 4.26 45.85
C LYS A 754 -12.02 5.22 46.79
N THR A 755 -13.10 5.75 46.20
CA THR A 755 -14.46 6.09 46.73
C THR A 755 -15.02 5.16 47.83
N PRO A 756 -16.00 5.56 48.70
CA PRO A 756 -17.23 6.29 48.32
C PRO A 756 -17.93 7.29 49.30
N VAL A 757 -18.81 8.13 48.71
CA VAL A 757 -20.14 8.70 49.11
C VAL A 757 -20.59 8.72 50.60
N VAL A 758 -21.13 9.88 51.08
CA VAL A 758 -22.48 10.09 51.72
C VAL A 758 -22.61 11.47 52.44
N GLU A 759 -23.71 12.19 52.12
CA GLU A 759 -24.54 13.21 52.83
C GLU A 759 -24.01 14.39 53.71
N ASP A 760 -24.60 15.56 53.42
CA ASP A 760 -25.20 16.61 54.26
C ASP A 760 -24.50 17.28 55.47
N GLN A 761 -24.36 18.61 55.41
CA GLN A 761 -25.19 19.54 56.20
C GLN A 761 -25.12 21.01 55.71
N ASP A 762 -26.16 21.79 56.00
CA ASP A 762 -26.31 23.21 55.66
C ASP A 762 -25.44 24.15 56.51
N ASP A 763 -25.08 25.31 55.95
CA ASP A 763 -24.79 26.53 56.73
C ASP A 763 -25.11 27.76 55.87
N ASP A 764 -25.94 28.69 56.35
CA ASP A 764 -26.64 29.68 55.51
C ASP A 764 -26.69 31.11 56.13
N PHE A 765 -26.70 32.11 55.24
CA PHE A 765 -26.80 33.57 55.48
C PHE A 765 -25.80 34.28 56.41
N LYS A 766 -25.09 35.26 55.83
CA LYS A 766 -25.42 36.69 56.06
C LYS A 766 -24.78 37.65 55.06
N ASP A 767 -25.60 38.57 54.55
CA ASP A 767 -25.17 39.73 53.76
C ASP A 767 -24.46 40.81 54.60
N ALA A 768 -23.66 41.63 53.94
CA ALA A 768 -23.12 42.88 54.47
C ALA A 768 -23.82 44.08 53.81
N ASN A 769 -24.23 45.06 54.62
CA ASN A 769 -25.00 46.21 54.16
C ASN A 769 -24.18 47.25 53.39
N GLU A 770 -24.94 48.11 52.70
CA GLU A 770 -24.52 49.27 51.93
C GLU A 770 -23.55 50.22 52.67
N ASP A 771 -22.71 50.90 51.90
CA ASP A 771 -22.46 52.32 52.18
C ASP A 771 -22.39 53.11 50.86
N LEU A 772 -22.90 54.34 50.88
CA LEU A 772 -23.35 55.03 49.66
C LEU A 772 -22.63 56.35 49.47
N HIS A 773 -22.06 56.60 48.29
CA HIS A 773 -21.87 57.98 47.83
C HIS A 773 -21.94 58.10 46.30
N SER A 774 -22.72 59.07 45.84
CA SER A 774 -22.93 59.38 44.42
C SER A 774 -22.60 60.85 44.13
N LEU A 775 -22.12 61.11 42.92
CA LEU A 775 -22.04 62.45 42.34
C LEU A 775 -22.44 62.40 40.86
N SER A 776 -22.92 63.53 40.34
CA SER A 776 -23.79 63.59 39.16
C SER A 776 -23.31 64.61 38.14
N SER A 777 -23.53 64.34 36.85
CA SER A 777 -23.99 65.37 35.90
C SER A 777 -24.66 64.75 34.66
N ARG A 778 -25.49 65.56 33.99
CA ARG A 778 -26.27 65.23 32.79
C ARG A 778 -25.81 66.12 31.62
N GLY A 779 -25.93 65.63 30.39
CA GLY A 779 -25.81 66.45 29.18
C GLY A 779 -26.59 65.87 28.00
N LYS A 780 -27.66 66.55 27.57
CA LYS A 780 -28.37 66.32 26.29
C LYS A 780 -28.93 67.66 25.77
N ILE A 781 -28.79 67.86 24.46
CA ILE A 781 -29.34 68.97 23.66
C ILE A 781 -29.65 68.33 22.27
N PHE A 782 -30.70 68.63 21.52
CA PHE A 782 -31.66 69.74 21.55
C PHE A 782 -33.15 69.27 21.48
N SER A 783 -34.08 70.20 21.75
CA SER A 783 -35.47 70.19 21.29
C SER A 783 -35.54 70.76 19.84
N SER A 784 -36.64 71.12 19.18
CA SER A 784 -38.11 71.12 19.31
C SER A 784 -38.64 71.30 17.85
N THR A 785 -39.89 71.06 17.46
CA THR A 785 -41.21 71.27 18.08
C THR A 785 -42.20 70.21 17.61
#